data_AF-A0A960LQ53-F1
#
_entry.id   AF-A0A960LQ53-F1
#
_cell.length_a   1.000
_cell.length_b   1.000
_cell.length_c   1.000
_cell.angle_alpha   90.00
_cell.angle_beta   90.00
_cell.angle_gamma   90.00
#
_symmetry.space_group_name_H-M   'P 1'
#
loop_
_entity.id
_entity.type
_entity.pdbx_description
1 polymer ?
#
loop_
_entity_poly.entity_id
_entity_poly.type
_entity_poly.pdbx_seq_one_letter_code
_entity_poly.pdbx_strand_id
1 'polypeptide(L)'
;SISFLALAMGLMSQPLAFGQKMQKAEEPEEVGLTSVGDAYFPNSGDLPGFEIPNGNFEVAPNNGDILQTSRFITESSDQAPEGKSFLIQEGKAVATISLTAPAREGVPYLVSVWLRTSAAASSGMATSKTDEIYYGKNTPLDVPDTGGAWKRVGFYFRTAPGTTGVNVMLRFSGGEAVAIDDIRFREATEAEFAKAYAGWRAKYPSRDLSPRPDDGKNLSLFLSKLTHPDPSQKTIKIMGIGSSYTNMLGNGERLVQWIREKYPKAPPVLYEKHVGSAVEFDYTRGWMRQHVLSKQPDLVILYSGGNAGDLEKLLRDFRAYSTADVIVASLHLRERDEVVSDATINAPEWDEIRDVALKYGCEWVDSRREWGAYLREHGQSIEWLLKDAVHQSDHGALVINENICRHLVPNEAPSYRPEDRERFLKMEAAAEGQEGTVASEGGSLALRFRGNRIDLIGRKSADGGTLGTSSAITIDGTPLDELPAFVTTLIVPGAKNHRPERGSTADRSPHLITLGEPAKVVPQSWMIRMYGDAGAYELIGSVTGHDGYGHNGENLTSNSGQILVPTDLWRRRLESDGETYTNRDGDTFSWEVHRATTPTVSFQGRAGEVFSVTLADQLSNGWHELTIPIEGVVCDILGVHVFEPPLGRSAP
;
A
#
# COMPACT_ATOMS: atom_id res chain seq x y z
N SER A 1 -40.47 -23.76 -38.41
CA SER A 1 -39.16 -23.16 -38.70
C SER A 1 -39.10 -21.73 -38.20
N ILE A 2 -38.69 -21.52 -36.96
CA ILE A 2 -38.18 -20.22 -36.46
C ILE A 2 -37.07 -20.57 -35.46
N SER A 3 -35.83 -20.32 -35.87
CA SER A 3 -34.62 -20.57 -35.08
C SER A 3 -34.40 -19.43 -34.10
N PHE A 4 -34.24 -19.74 -32.82
CA PHE A 4 -33.74 -18.81 -31.81
C PHE A 4 -32.21 -18.92 -31.77
N LEU A 5 -31.55 -17.83 -32.15
CA LEU A 5 -30.10 -17.65 -32.01
C LEU A 5 -29.84 -17.13 -30.59
N ALA A 6 -29.23 -17.95 -29.74
CA ALA A 6 -28.72 -17.53 -28.44
C ALA A 6 -27.42 -16.73 -28.63
N LEU A 7 -27.47 -15.43 -28.36
CA LEU A 7 -26.31 -14.56 -28.34
C LEU A 7 -25.67 -14.64 -26.95
N ALA A 8 -24.58 -15.42 -26.83
CA ALA A 8 -23.73 -15.42 -25.65
C ALA A 8 -22.95 -14.08 -25.61
N MET A 9 -23.39 -13.14 -24.78
CA MET A 9 -22.60 -11.97 -24.43
C MET A 9 -21.57 -12.37 -23.37
N GLY A 10 -20.32 -12.52 -23.80
CA GLY A 10 -19.17 -12.55 -22.90
C GLY A 10 -19.02 -11.17 -22.26
N LEU A 11 -19.34 -11.07 -20.97
CA LEU A 11 -18.96 -9.95 -20.13
C LEU A 11 -17.44 -10.01 -19.92
N MET A 12 -16.69 -9.30 -20.75
CA MET A 12 -15.34 -8.89 -20.39
C MET A 12 -15.46 -7.86 -19.27
N SER A 13 -15.14 -8.27 -18.05
CA SER A 13 -14.92 -7.38 -16.91
C SER A 13 -13.71 -6.49 -17.22
N GLN A 14 -13.96 -5.25 -17.63
CA GLN A 14 -12.93 -4.22 -17.59
C GLN A 14 -12.78 -3.75 -16.14
N PRO A 15 -11.55 -3.63 -15.61
CA PRO A 15 -11.34 -3.03 -14.29
C PRO A 15 -11.71 -1.55 -14.37
N LEU A 16 -12.78 -1.16 -13.69
CA LEU A 16 -13.17 0.23 -13.53
C LEU A 16 -12.23 0.87 -12.49
N ALA A 17 -11.17 1.52 -12.96
CA ALA A 17 -10.29 2.34 -12.13
C ALA A 17 -11.01 3.64 -11.73
N PHE A 18 -11.74 3.61 -10.60
CA PHE A 18 -12.29 4.82 -9.98
C PHE A 18 -11.34 5.31 -8.87
N GLY A 19 -10.41 6.17 -9.26
CA GLY A 19 -9.57 6.89 -8.33
C GLY A 19 -10.30 8.05 -7.64
N GLN A 20 -10.34 8.03 -6.32
CA GLN A 20 -10.73 9.14 -5.44
C GLN A 20 -9.77 10.35 -5.57
N LYS A 21 -10.21 11.48 -6.16
CA LYS A 21 -9.43 12.74 -6.14
C LYS A 21 -9.32 13.27 -4.71
N MET A 22 -8.19 12.99 -4.06
CA MET A 22 -7.84 13.55 -2.76
C MET A 22 -7.35 15.00 -2.87
N GLN A 23 -7.47 15.75 -1.77
CA GLN A 23 -6.96 17.10 -1.69
C GLN A 23 -5.42 17.10 -1.65
N LYS A 24 -4.80 18.09 -2.29
CA LYS A 24 -3.35 18.24 -2.47
C LYS A 24 -2.52 18.18 -1.16
N ALA A 25 -3.13 18.42 0.00
CA ALA A 25 -2.47 18.46 1.30
C ALA A 25 -2.35 17.08 2.00
N GLU A 26 -2.94 16.03 1.45
CA GLU A 26 -3.00 14.70 2.08
C GLU A 26 -2.03 13.69 1.45
N GLU A 27 -1.22 14.11 0.48
CA GLU A 27 -0.22 13.23 -0.11
C GLU A 27 1.04 13.16 0.77
N PRO A 28 1.56 11.96 1.03
CA PRO A 28 2.78 11.75 1.79
C PRO A 28 3.97 12.23 0.98
N GLU A 29 4.81 13.00 1.63
CA GLU A 29 5.98 13.61 1.07
C GLU A 29 7.20 12.91 1.68
N GLU A 30 7.54 11.69 1.23
CA GLU A 30 8.93 11.23 1.45
C GLU A 30 9.79 11.97 0.44
N VAL A 31 10.72 12.76 0.96
CA VAL A 31 11.62 13.52 0.12
C VAL A 31 12.54 12.55 -0.63
N GLY A 32 12.57 12.67 -1.95
CA GLY A 32 13.50 11.97 -2.81
C GLY A 32 14.94 12.27 -2.42
N LEU A 33 15.85 11.38 -2.78
CA LEU A 33 17.22 11.46 -2.31
C LEU A 33 18.02 12.35 -3.26
N THR A 34 18.68 13.36 -2.69
CA THR A 34 19.54 14.27 -3.46
C THR A 34 21.01 13.95 -3.22
N SER A 35 21.77 13.81 -4.31
CA SER A 35 23.23 13.73 -4.30
C SER A 35 23.84 14.87 -5.10
N VAL A 36 24.97 15.41 -4.65
CA VAL A 36 25.69 16.49 -5.30
C VAL A 36 27.13 16.03 -5.57
N GLY A 37 27.63 16.24 -6.78
CA GLY A 37 28.99 15.87 -7.18
C GLY A 37 29.60 16.85 -8.18
N ASP A 38 30.89 16.63 -8.47
CA ASP A 38 31.68 17.43 -9.41
C ASP A 38 31.88 16.74 -10.77
N ALA A 39 31.25 15.58 -10.96
CA ALA A 39 31.39 14.76 -12.14
C ALA A 39 30.07 14.05 -12.45
N TYR A 40 30.01 13.41 -13.61
CA TYR A 40 28.90 12.54 -13.97
C TYR A 40 28.65 11.46 -12.94
N PHE A 41 27.36 11.24 -12.64
CA PHE A 41 26.96 10.00 -12.00
C PHE A 41 27.30 8.84 -12.94
N PRO A 42 27.97 7.78 -12.45
CA PRO A 42 28.41 6.68 -13.28
C PRO A 42 27.21 6.11 -14.05
N ASN A 43 27.41 5.82 -15.34
CA ASN A 43 26.39 5.10 -16.09
C ASN A 43 26.64 3.61 -15.86
N SER A 44 25.70 2.91 -15.22
CA SER A 44 25.70 1.45 -15.24
C SER A 44 25.34 1.05 -16.66
N GLY A 45 26.35 0.82 -17.52
CA GLY A 45 26.21 0.67 -18.98
C GLY A 45 25.24 -0.41 -19.48
N ASP A 46 24.61 -1.16 -18.58
CA ASP A 46 23.61 -2.19 -18.84
C ASP A 46 22.15 -1.72 -18.70
N LEU A 47 21.89 -0.51 -18.17
CA LEU A 47 20.54 0.02 -18.00
C LEU A 47 20.13 0.94 -19.16
N PRO A 48 18.88 0.83 -19.66
CA PRO A 48 18.40 1.68 -20.74
C PRO A 48 18.35 3.14 -20.29
N GLY A 49 19.12 3.99 -20.95
CA GLY A 49 18.98 5.44 -20.84
C GLY A 49 17.77 5.92 -21.64
N PHE A 50 17.07 6.94 -21.14
CA PHE A 50 16.05 7.64 -21.91
C PHE A 50 16.68 8.87 -22.52
N GLU A 51 16.73 8.93 -23.86
CA GLU A 51 17.23 10.11 -24.55
C GLU A 51 16.26 11.28 -24.34
N ILE A 52 16.78 12.39 -23.81
CA ILE A 52 16.03 13.64 -23.68
C ILE A 52 16.44 14.52 -24.86
N PRO A 53 15.57 14.75 -25.85
CA PRO A 53 15.87 15.62 -26.97
C PRO A 53 16.25 17.02 -26.46
N ASN A 54 17.41 17.53 -26.91
CA ASN A 54 17.96 18.82 -26.48
C ASN A 54 18.21 18.93 -24.97
N GLY A 55 18.47 17.81 -24.27
CA GLY A 55 18.81 17.81 -22.85
C GLY A 55 20.10 18.58 -22.52
N ASN A 56 20.99 18.73 -23.50
CA ASN A 56 22.24 19.52 -23.42
C ASN A 56 22.09 20.98 -23.83
N PHE A 57 20.88 21.44 -24.18
CA PHE A 57 20.56 22.84 -24.49
C PHE A 57 21.41 23.52 -25.59
N GLU A 58 22.04 22.74 -26.47
CA GLU A 58 22.80 23.24 -27.63
C GLU A 58 21.92 23.89 -28.69
N VAL A 59 20.63 23.57 -28.67
CA VAL A 59 19.61 24.22 -29.50
C VAL A 59 18.71 25.03 -28.58
N ALA A 60 18.21 26.17 -29.08
CA ALA A 60 17.26 27.00 -28.35
C ALA A 60 16.08 26.12 -27.83
N PRO A 61 15.54 26.41 -26.63
CA PRO A 61 14.57 25.54 -25.99
C PRO A 61 13.33 25.47 -26.88
N ASN A 62 13.02 24.29 -27.40
CA ASN A 62 11.72 24.03 -27.99
C ASN A 62 10.90 23.32 -26.90
N ASN A 63 9.83 23.96 -26.45
CA ASN A 63 8.93 23.39 -25.43
C ASN A 63 8.14 22.23 -26.03
N GLY A 64 8.79 21.07 -26.14
CA GLY A 64 8.20 19.82 -26.60
C GLY A 64 7.45 19.08 -25.50
N ASP A 65 6.96 17.88 -25.82
CA ASP A 65 6.19 17.07 -24.88
C ASP A 65 7.06 16.40 -23.80
N ILE A 66 8.37 16.27 -24.05
CA ILE A 66 9.33 15.60 -23.14
C ILE A 66 9.96 16.60 -22.17
N LEU A 67 10.57 17.68 -22.67
CA LEU A 67 11.25 18.67 -21.85
C LEU A 67 10.64 20.05 -22.10
N GLN A 68 10.20 20.68 -21.02
CA GLN A 68 9.62 22.02 -21.03
C GLN A 68 10.38 22.92 -20.06
N THR A 69 10.66 24.13 -20.50
CA THR A 69 11.32 25.14 -19.68
C THR A 69 10.50 26.43 -19.70
N SER A 70 10.43 27.10 -18.56
CA SER A 70 9.75 28.39 -18.44
C SER A 70 10.66 29.40 -17.78
N ARG A 71 10.79 30.58 -18.41
CA ARG A 71 11.63 31.71 -17.95
C ARG A 71 13.10 31.32 -17.86
N PHE A 72 13.57 30.68 -18.91
CA PHE A 72 14.98 30.42 -19.18
C PHE A 72 15.32 30.97 -20.55
N ILE A 73 16.51 31.54 -20.68
CA ILE A 73 17.12 31.90 -21.97
C ILE A 73 18.39 31.09 -22.16
N THR A 74 18.72 30.76 -23.41
CA THR A 74 19.96 30.09 -23.75
C THR A 74 21.10 31.11 -23.76
N GLU A 75 22.18 30.78 -23.05
CA GLU A 75 23.43 31.54 -23.05
C GLU A 75 24.54 30.65 -23.60
N SER A 76 25.26 31.13 -24.61
CA SER A 76 26.44 30.45 -25.14
C SER A 76 27.70 30.93 -24.42
N SER A 77 28.48 30.01 -23.85
CA SER A 77 29.64 30.33 -23.03
C SER A 77 30.57 29.12 -22.90
N ASP A 78 31.89 29.38 -22.87
CA ASP A 78 32.91 28.37 -22.56
C ASP A 78 32.88 27.94 -21.08
N GLN A 79 32.01 28.56 -20.26
CA GLN A 79 31.76 28.18 -18.87
C GLN A 79 30.62 27.15 -18.72
N ALA A 80 30.00 26.72 -19.82
CA ALA A 80 29.08 25.59 -19.81
C ALA A 80 29.83 24.33 -19.35
N PRO A 81 29.32 23.56 -18.37
CA PRO A 81 29.91 22.29 -17.98
C PRO A 81 30.01 21.32 -19.17
N GLU A 82 29.00 21.35 -20.05
CA GLU A 82 28.95 20.54 -21.25
C GLU A 82 28.69 21.41 -22.48
N GLY A 83 29.49 21.19 -23.52
CA GLY A 83 29.27 21.84 -24.80
C GLY A 83 29.53 23.35 -24.80
N LYS A 84 28.67 24.12 -25.47
CA LYS A 84 28.84 25.56 -25.75
C LYS A 84 27.71 26.42 -25.20
N SER A 85 26.61 25.84 -24.70
CA SER A 85 25.45 26.60 -24.25
C SER A 85 24.81 25.99 -23.02
N PHE A 86 24.19 26.83 -22.18
CA PHE A 86 23.40 26.42 -21.03
C PHE A 86 22.15 27.31 -20.91
N LEU A 87 21.23 26.97 -20.01
CA LEU A 87 20.07 27.82 -19.73
C LEU A 87 20.29 28.65 -18.47
N ILE A 88 20.00 29.95 -18.55
CA ILE A 88 20.01 30.88 -17.41
C ILE A 88 18.61 31.44 -17.16
N GLN A 89 18.23 31.57 -15.89
CA GLN A 89 16.93 32.10 -15.49
C GLN A 89 16.72 33.53 -16.00
N GLU A 90 15.57 33.75 -16.63
CA GLU A 90 15.16 35.05 -17.15
C GLU A 90 14.53 35.90 -16.02
N GLY A 91 15.27 36.92 -15.58
CA GLY A 91 14.82 37.87 -14.59
C GLY A 91 14.63 37.27 -13.18
N LYS A 92 13.76 37.91 -12.38
CA LYS A 92 13.53 37.53 -10.97
C LYS A 92 12.25 36.74 -10.76
N ALA A 93 11.62 36.26 -11.81
CA ALA A 93 10.37 35.51 -11.71
C ALA A 93 10.67 34.02 -11.53
N VAL A 94 9.80 33.27 -10.84
CA VAL A 94 9.95 31.82 -10.65
C VAL A 94 10.14 31.12 -12.00
N ALA A 95 11.20 30.33 -12.14
CA ALA A 95 11.50 29.53 -13.32
C ALA A 95 11.24 28.05 -13.07
N THR A 96 10.93 27.28 -14.12
CA THR A 96 10.59 25.86 -14.00
C THR A 96 11.18 25.02 -15.12
N ILE A 97 11.56 23.80 -14.79
CA ILE A 97 11.88 22.72 -15.73
C ILE A 97 10.88 21.59 -15.48
N SER A 98 10.30 21.05 -16.54
CA SER A 98 9.44 19.87 -16.47
C SER A 98 9.93 18.83 -17.45
N LEU A 99 10.15 17.61 -16.96
CA LEU A 99 10.53 16.43 -17.73
C LEU A 99 9.40 15.41 -17.66
N THR A 100 8.95 14.91 -18.80
CA THR A 100 8.03 13.77 -18.91
C THR A 100 8.75 12.61 -19.57
N ALA A 101 8.77 11.46 -18.91
CA ALA A 101 9.46 10.27 -19.41
C ALA A 101 8.66 8.98 -19.12
N PRO A 102 8.83 7.92 -19.95
CA PRO A 102 8.31 6.60 -19.62
C PRO A 102 9.00 6.05 -18.37
N ALA A 103 8.25 5.34 -17.55
CA ALA A 103 8.75 4.74 -16.32
C ALA A 103 7.92 3.50 -15.99
N ARG A 104 8.49 2.57 -15.24
CA ARG A 104 7.83 1.36 -14.77
C ARG A 104 7.69 1.41 -13.26
N GLU A 105 6.70 0.72 -12.73
CA GLU A 105 6.43 0.66 -11.29
C GLU A 105 7.57 0.08 -10.47
N GLY A 106 7.75 0.58 -9.25
CA GLY A 106 8.64 -0.01 -8.23
C GLY A 106 10.14 0.08 -8.53
N VAL A 107 10.55 0.72 -9.62
CA VAL A 107 11.97 0.85 -10.04
C VAL A 107 12.54 2.18 -9.56
N PRO A 108 13.81 2.23 -9.11
CA PRO A 108 14.45 3.49 -8.78
C PRO A 108 14.90 4.21 -10.05
N TYR A 109 14.72 5.52 -10.08
CA TYR A 109 15.11 6.40 -11.18
C TYR A 109 16.06 7.49 -10.71
N LEU A 110 16.88 7.99 -11.64
CA LEU A 110 17.75 9.13 -11.45
C LEU A 110 17.44 10.19 -12.52
N VAL A 111 17.11 11.40 -12.06
CA VAL A 111 17.26 12.62 -12.87
C VAL A 111 18.56 13.30 -12.45
N SER A 112 19.44 13.59 -13.41
CA SER A 112 20.66 14.36 -13.13
C SER A 112 20.78 15.59 -14.00
N VAL A 113 21.28 16.68 -13.43
CA VAL A 113 21.41 17.98 -14.10
C VAL A 113 22.67 18.67 -13.58
N TRP A 114 23.38 19.39 -14.45
CA TRP A 114 24.33 20.40 -13.97
C TRP A 114 23.55 21.61 -13.49
N LEU A 115 23.74 21.98 -12.23
CA LEU A 115 23.04 23.09 -11.59
C LEU A 115 24.06 24.08 -11.06
N ARG A 116 23.81 25.36 -11.29
CA ARG A 116 24.48 26.49 -10.66
C ARG A 116 23.43 27.43 -10.10
N THR A 117 23.34 27.48 -8.78
CA THR A 117 22.41 28.29 -8.02
C THR A 117 23.03 28.68 -6.68
N SER A 118 22.69 29.87 -6.20
CA SER A 118 22.90 30.31 -4.81
C SER A 118 21.58 30.33 -4.01
N ALA A 119 20.46 29.97 -4.66
CA ALA A 119 19.13 30.22 -4.13
C ALA A 119 18.72 29.17 -3.09
N ALA A 120 18.47 29.63 -1.86
CA ALA A 120 18.09 28.77 -0.74
C ALA A 120 16.67 28.18 -0.82
N ALA A 121 15.80 28.62 -1.76
CA ALA A 121 14.37 28.32 -1.75
C ALA A 121 13.84 27.67 -3.05
N SER A 122 14.57 26.70 -3.60
CA SER A 122 14.13 25.93 -4.77
C SER A 122 13.50 24.59 -4.34
N SER A 123 12.54 24.08 -5.11
CA SER A 123 11.85 22.82 -4.82
C SER A 123 11.61 22.01 -6.08
N GLY A 124 11.40 20.71 -5.94
CA GLY A 124 11.03 19.84 -7.04
C GLY A 124 10.02 18.78 -6.62
N MET A 125 9.52 18.04 -7.60
CA MET A 125 8.59 16.95 -7.39
C MET A 125 8.69 15.96 -8.56
N ALA A 126 8.78 14.67 -8.25
CA ALA A 126 8.54 13.59 -9.20
C ALA A 126 7.12 13.04 -9.00
N THR A 127 6.33 12.97 -10.06
CA THR A 127 4.94 12.50 -10.06
C THR A 127 4.81 11.27 -10.96
N SER A 128 4.51 10.14 -10.36
CA SER A 128 4.18 8.89 -11.06
C SER A 128 2.84 9.03 -11.81
N LYS A 129 2.83 8.66 -13.10
CA LYS A 129 1.63 8.54 -13.93
C LYS A 129 1.09 7.12 -13.80
N THR A 130 -0.14 6.99 -13.35
CA THR A 130 -0.82 5.73 -13.09
C THR A 130 -2.32 5.96 -13.30
N ASP A 131 -3.02 4.92 -13.77
CA ASP A 131 -4.46 4.95 -13.99
C ASP A 131 -5.24 4.79 -12.67
N GLU A 132 -4.57 4.34 -11.61
CA GLU A 132 -5.11 4.20 -10.27
C GLU A 132 -4.55 5.27 -9.34
N ILE A 133 -5.29 5.61 -8.28
CA ILE A 133 -4.82 6.60 -7.31
C ILE A 133 -4.04 5.89 -6.22
N TYR A 134 -2.74 6.13 -6.22
CA TYR A 134 -1.80 5.64 -5.22
C TYR A 134 -1.31 6.76 -4.30
N TYR A 135 -1.27 6.46 -3.01
CA TYR A 135 -0.51 7.23 -2.03
C TYR A 135 0.98 7.15 -2.33
N GLY A 136 1.68 8.28 -2.33
CA GLY A 136 3.11 8.34 -2.63
C GLY A 136 3.44 8.40 -4.12
N LYS A 137 2.46 8.69 -4.99
CA LYS A 137 2.72 9.00 -6.40
C LYS A 137 3.57 10.26 -6.58
N ASN A 138 3.55 11.18 -5.61
CA ASN A 138 4.37 12.38 -5.57
C ASN A 138 5.55 12.18 -4.62
N THR A 139 6.75 12.50 -5.09
CA THR A 139 7.99 12.46 -4.34
C THR A 139 8.62 13.86 -4.43
N PRO A 140 8.55 14.69 -3.38
CA PRO A 140 9.23 15.97 -3.36
C PRO A 140 10.73 15.80 -3.56
N LEU A 141 11.37 16.74 -4.22
CA LEU A 141 12.80 16.72 -4.50
C LEU A 141 13.42 18.00 -3.94
N ASP A 142 14.37 17.85 -3.02
CA ASP A 142 15.10 18.98 -2.47
C ASP A 142 16.17 19.43 -3.46
N VAL A 143 15.98 20.63 -4.01
CA VAL A 143 16.94 21.26 -4.90
C VAL A 143 18.00 21.97 -4.04
N PRO A 144 19.27 21.52 -4.09
CA PRO A 144 20.30 22.02 -3.20
C PRO A 144 20.82 23.39 -3.64
N ASP A 145 21.29 24.19 -2.68
CA ASP A 145 22.18 25.31 -2.94
C ASP A 145 23.56 24.78 -3.36
N THR A 146 24.06 25.26 -4.50
CA THR A 146 25.37 24.86 -5.06
C THR A 146 26.46 25.90 -4.79
N GLY A 147 26.15 26.96 -4.03
CA GLY A 147 27.06 28.06 -3.71
C GLY A 147 27.44 28.89 -4.94
N GLY A 148 26.58 28.93 -5.97
CA GLY A 148 26.87 29.60 -7.23
C GLY A 148 27.93 28.92 -8.11
N ALA A 149 28.35 27.69 -7.79
CA ALA A 149 29.25 26.88 -8.61
C ALA A 149 28.48 25.83 -9.41
N TRP A 150 29.01 25.43 -10.57
CA TRP A 150 28.46 24.29 -11.31
C TRP A 150 28.70 23.00 -10.53
N LYS A 151 27.60 22.31 -10.22
CA LYS A 151 27.61 20.99 -9.59
C LYS A 151 26.66 20.06 -10.32
N ARG A 152 27.02 18.77 -10.41
CA ARG A 152 26.12 17.75 -10.90
C ARG A 152 25.21 17.32 -9.76
N VAL A 153 23.93 17.61 -9.90
CA VAL A 153 22.89 17.27 -8.92
C VAL A 153 22.11 16.07 -9.44
N GLY A 154 21.94 15.05 -8.60
CA GLY A 154 21.20 13.84 -8.88
C GLY A 154 20.01 13.70 -7.94
N PHE A 155 18.82 13.57 -8.50
CA PHE A 155 17.56 13.36 -7.80
C PHE A 155 17.12 11.90 -7.99
N TYR A 156 17.12 11.14 -6.90
CA TYR A 156 16.71 9.75 -6.89
C TYR A 156 15.31 9.61 -6.30
N PHE A 157 14.46 8.82 -6.96
CA PHE A 157 13.12 8.50 -6.47
C PHE A 157 12.71 7.12 -6.97
N ARG A 158 11.73 6.51 -6.29
CA ARG A 158 11.10 5.25 -6.73
C ARG A 158 9.69 5.53 -7.19
N THR A 159 9.29 4.93 -8.29
CA THR A 159 7.94 5.05 -8.84
C THR A 159 6.93 4.23 -8.04
N ALA A 160 5.69 4.72 -7.98
CA ALA A 160 4.59 4.03 -7.30
C ALA A 160 4.13 2.77 -8.07
N PRO A 161 3.34 1.89 -7.45
CA PRO A 161 2.67 0.80 -8.16
C PRO A 161 1.78 1.31 -9.31
N GLY A 162 1.63 0.51 -10.36
CA GLY A 162 0.86 0.84 -11.57
C GLY A 162 1.46 1.95 -12.44
N THR A 163 2.70 2.39 -12.17
CA THR A 163 3.34 3.50 -12.91
C THR A 163 3.65 3.11 -14.35
N THR A 164 3.23 3.97 -15.29
CA THR A 164 3.52 3.88 -16.74
C THR A 164 4.41 5.03 -17.25
N GLY A 165 4.60 6.05 -16.43
CA GLY A 165 5.40 7.22 -16.76
C GLY A 165 5.67 8.09 -15.53
N VAL A 166 6.55 9.08 -15.68
CA VAL A 166 6.82 10.07 -14.63
C VAL A 166 6.80 11.47 -15.21
N ASN A 167 6.36 12.43 -14.40
CA ASN A 167 6.60 13.86 -14.61
C ASN A 167 7.49 14.38 -13.50
N VAL A 168 8.65 14.91 -13.83
CA VAL A 168 9.58 15.52 -12.87
C VAL A 168 9.58 17.02 -13.10
N MET A 169 9.26 17.79 -12.07
CA MET A 169 9.20 19.23 -12.10
C MET A 169 10.20 19.81 -11.12
N LEU A 170 11.08 20.69 -11.58
CA LEU A 170 11.99 21.48 -10.75
C LEU A 170 11.57 22.95 -10.84
N ARG A 171 11.45 23.60 -9.69
CA ARG A 171 11.00 24.97 -9.52
C ARG A 171 12.06 25.77 -8.77
N PHE A 172 12.45 26.89 -9.36
CA PHE A 172 13.48 27.75 -8.81
C PHE A 172 12.86 29.07 -8.34
N SER A 173 13.14 29.44 -7.09
CA SER A 173 12.68 30.72 -6.53
C SER A 173 13.26 31.88 -7.32
N GLY A 174 12.44 32.91 -7.55
CA GLY A 174 12.90 34.13 -8.19
C GLY A 174 13.83 34.95 -7.29
N GLY A 175 14.91 35.52 -7.84
CA GLY A 175 15.75 36.49 -7.14
C GLY A 175 17.26 36.37 -7.39
N GLU A 176 17.74 35.16 -7.65
CA GLU A 176 19.16 34.86 -7.88
C GLU A 176 19.38 34.15 -9.22
N ALA A 177 20.61 34.21 -9.75
CA ALA A 177 20.92 33.65 -11.05
C ALA A 177 21.03 32.11 -10.98
N VAL A 178 19.99 31.43 -11.44
CA VAL A 178 19.99 29.98 -11.65
C VAL A 178 20.44 29.68 -13.07
N ALA A 179 21.41 28.78 -13.21
CA ALA A 179 21.79 28.22 -14.49
C ALA A 179 21.76 26.69 -14.45
N ILE A 180 21.35 26.08 -15.55
CA ILE A 180 21.19 24.64 -15.71
C ILE A 180 21.80 24.17 -17.03
N ASP A 181 22.36 22.97 -17.00
CA ASP A 181 22.93 22.32 -18.17
C ASP A 181 22.76 20.78 -18.11
N ASP A 182 22.76 20.13 -19.27
CA ASP A 182 22.74 18.67 -19.50
C ASP A 182 21.84 17.86 -18.54
N ILE A 183 20.53 17.94 -18.76
CA ILE A 183 19.55 17.12 -18.05
C ILE A 183 19.51 15.69 -18.61
N ARG A 184 19.55 14.69 -17.72
CA ARG A 184 19.51 13.26 -18.06
C ARG A 184 18.53 12.51 -17.18
N PHE A 185 17.91 11.46 -17.75
CA PHE A 185 17.00 10.57 -17.04
C PHE A 185 17.30 9.11 -17.37
N ARG A 186 17.37 8.26 -16.34
CA ARG A 186 17.56 6.82 -16.49
C ARG A 186 17.04 6.05 -15.28
N GLU A 187 16.85 4.75 -15.47
CA GLU A 187 16.77 3.82 -14.34
C GLU A 187 18.08 3.88 -13.54
N ALA A 188 17.95 3.91 -12.21
CA ALA A 188 19.07 3.76 -11.29
C ALA A 188 19.21 2.29 -10.92
N THR A 189 20.43 1.86 -10.59
CA THR A 189 20.59 0.57 -9.90
C THR A 189 20.19 0.71 -8.44
N GLU A 190 19.83 -0.40 -7.80
CA GLU A 190 19.56 -0.38 -6.36
C GLU A 190 20.79 -0.01 -5.54
N ALA A 191 22.00 -0.33 -6.01
CA ALA A 191 23.24 0.07 -5.36
C ALA A 191 23.46 1.59 -5.38
N GLU A 192 23.12 2.26 -6.49
CA GLU A 192 23.18 3.72 -6.59
C GLU A 192 22.17 4.38 -5.66
N PHE A 193 20.94 3.86 -5.65
CA PHE A 193 19.88 4.35 -4.79
C PHE A 193 20.24 4.17 -3.29
N ALA A 194 20.76 3.00 -2.91
CA ALA A 194 21.26 2.74 -1.56
C ALA A 194 22.40 3.68 -1.15
N LYS A 195 23.31 4.02 -2.08
CA LYS A 195 24.37 5.01 -1.82
C LYS A 195 23.80 6.41 -1.60
N ALA A 196 22.82 6.83 -2.41
CA ALA A 196 22.13 8.10 -2.20
C ALA A 196 21.40 8.12 -0.85
N TYR A 197 20.79 7.00 -0.47
CA TYR A 197 20.09 6.84 0.80
C TYR A 197 21.06 6.95 1.98
N ALA A 198 22.21 6.28 1.91
CA ALA A 198 23.25 6.38 2.93
C ALA A 198 23.74 7.82 3.12
N GLY A 199 23.91 8.57 2.02
CA GLY A 199 24.27 10.00 2.06
C GLY A 199 23.19 10.86 2.71
N TRP A 200 21.92 10.61 2.40
CA TRP A 200 20.78 11.28 3.06
C TRP A 200 20.71 10.92 4.55
N ARG A 201 20.84 9.63 4.89
CA ARG A 201 20.78 9.11 6.27
C ARG A 201 21.90 9.67 7.15
N ALA A 202 23.09 9.88 6.59
CA ALA A 202 24.24 10.42 7.29
C ALA A 202 24.08 11.87 7.79
N LYS A 203 23.05 12.60 7.31
CA LYS A 203 22.70 13.94 7.82
C LYS A 203 22.16 13.91 9.26
N TYR A 204 21.67 12.76 9.69
CA TYR A 204 21.04 12.57 11.00
C TYR A 204 21.94 11.72 11.91
N PRO A 205 21.87 11.90 13.24
CA PRO A 205 22.62 11.06 14.18
C PRO A 205 22.42 9.57 13.94
N SER A 206 23.52 8.80 14.06
CA SER A 206 23.46 7.34 14.04
C SER A 206 22.75 6.83 15.28
N ARG A 207 22.10 5.66 15.17
CA ARG A 207 21.41 5.02 16.29
C ARG A 207 21.81 3.55 16.38
N ASP A 208 21.82 3.02 17.59
CA ASP A 208 21.94 1.59 17.82
C ASP A 208 20.63 0.90 17.47
N LEU A 209 20.65 0.12 16.38
CA LEU A 209 19.52 -0.70 15.94
C LEU A 209 19.74 -2.18 16.27
N SER A 210 20.63 -2.47 17.23
CA SER A 210 20.79 -3.82 17.75
C SER A 210 19.47 -4.29 18.35
N PRO A 211 19.04 -5.52 18.05
CA PRO A 211 17.78 -6.03 18.54
C PRO A 211 17.84 -6.26 20.05
N ARG A 212 16.68 -6.10 20.69
CA ARG A 212 16.41 -6.39 22.10
C ARG A 212 15.76 -7.77 22.23
N PRO A 213 15.74 -8.37 23.43
CA PRO A 213 15.31 -9.75 23.61
C PRO A 213 13.92 -10.12 23.06
N ASP A 214 12.95 -9.20 23.10
CA ASP A 214 11.58 -9.46 22.62
C ASP A 214 11.31 -8.94 21.20
N ASP A 215 12.28 -8.33 20.53
CA ASP A 215 12.10 -7.79 19.18
C ASP A 215 11.85 -8.91 18.17
N GLY A 216 10.88 -8.70 17.28
CA GLY A 216 10.54 -9.63 16.19
C GLY A 216 9.81 -10.88 16.65
N LYS A 217 9.50 -10.98 17.94
CA LYS A 217 8.85 -12.16 18.56
C LYS A 217 7.53 -12.51 17.89
N ASN A 218 6.77 -11.52 17.44
CA ASN A 218 5.47 -11.71 16.79
C ASN A 218 5.51 -11.53 15.27
N LEU A 219 6.69 -11.53 14.65
CA LEU A 219 6.90 -11.34 13.21
C LEU A 219 7.42 -12.59 12.49
N SER A 220 7.23 -13.76 13.10
CA SER A 220 7.89 -15.00 12.69
C SER A 220 7.56 -15.40 11.25
N LEU A 221 6.30 -15.25 10.83
CA LEU A 221 5.86 -15.57 9.47
C LEU A 221 6.49 -14.63 8.45
N PHE A 222 6.42 -13.31 8.69
CA PHE A 222 7.02 -12.32 7.80
C PHE A 222 8.53 -12.53 7.67
N LEU A 223 9.22 -12.75 8.78
CA LEU A 223 10.67 -12.99 8.80
C LEU A 223 11.07 -14.30 8.11
N SER A 224 10.23 -15.34 8.23
CA SER A 224 10.41 -16.58 7.48
C SER A 224 10.38 -16.31 5.97
N LYS A 225 9.43 -15.50 5.48
CA LYS A 225 9.34 -15.13 4.06
C LYS A 225 10.53 -14.30 3.56
N LEU A 226 11.14 -13.48 4.42
CA LEU A 226 12.36 -12.73 4.08
C LEU A 226 13.61 -13.64 4.03
N THR A 227 13.69 -14.61 4.93
CA THR A 227 14.88 -15.46 5.11
C THR A 227 14.87 -16.70 4.22
N HIS A 228 13.69 -17.29 4.02
CA HIS A 228 13.44 -18.52 3.30
C HIS A 228 12.25 -18.36 2.33
N PRO A 229 12.38 -17.46 1.33
CA PRO A 229 11.28 -17.24 0.39
C PRO A 229 10.94 -18.50 -0.40
N ASP A 230 9.64 -18.78 -0.51
CA ASP A 230 9.11 -19.80 -1.41
C ASP A 230 9.38 -19.38 -2.87
N PRO A 231 9.78 -20.30 -3.77
CA PRO A 231 9.90 -20.02 -5.21
C PRO A 231 8.67 -19.37 -5.88
N SER A 232 7.45 -19.54 -5.35
CA SER A 232 6.24 -18.87 -5.82
C SER A 232 6.08 -17.45 -5.28
N GLN A 233 6.78 -17.09 -4.20
CA GLN A 233 6.76 -15.76 -3.59
C GLN A 233 7.59 -14.79 -4.42
N LYS A 234 6.98 -14.18 -5.44
CA LYS A 234 7.66 -13.22 -6.33
C LYS A 234 7.91 -11.85 -5.67
N THR A 235 7.11 -11.49 -4.67
CA THR A 235 7.11 -10.15 -4.05
C THR A 235 6.69 -10.27 -2.59
N ILE A 236 7.27 -9.46 -1.70
CA ILE A 236 6.82 -9.27 -0.32
C ILE A 236 5.91 -8.05 -0.26
N LYS A 237 4.69 -8.19 0.25
CA LYS A 237 3.73 -7.09 0.36
C LYS A 237 3.69 -6.52 1.77
N ILE A 238 3.99 -5.24 1.91
CA ILE A 238 3.86 -4.50 3.17
C ILE A 238 2.77 -3.45 3.01
N MET A 239 1.85 -3.39 3.96
CA MET A 239 0.77 -2.41 3.95
C MET A 239 0.82 -1.48 5.16
N GLY A 240 1.11 -0.20 4.92
CA GLY A 240 0.96 0.85 5.91
C GLY A 240 -0.50 1.30 6.02
N ILE A 241 -1.07 1.31 7.22
CA ILE A 241 -2.45 1.77 7.42
C ILE A 241 -2.59 2.67 8.64
N GLY A 242 -3.45 3.68 8.55
CA GLY A 242 -3.77 4.56 9.68
C GLY A 242 -4.10 5.99 9.25
N SER A 243 -3.64 6.97 10.02
CA SER A 243 -3.96 8.39 9.78
C SER A 243 -2.87 9.12 9.00
N SER A 244 -2.91 10.45 8.99
CA SER A 244 -1.84 11.30 8.47
C SER A 244 -0.48 10.98 9.11
N TYR A 245 -0.41 10.43 10.32
CA TYR A 245 0.85 9.96 10.91
C TYR A 245 1.48 8.81 10.10
N THR A 246 0.71 7.80 9.70
CA THR A 246 1.17 6.73 8.79
C THR A 246 1.63 7.32 7.48
N ASN A 247 0.95 8.35 6.99
CA ASN A 247 1.31 9.01 5.74
C ASN A 247 2.74 9.55 5.80
N MET A 248 3.06 10.24 6.90
CA MET A 248 4.36 10.86 7.16
C MET A 248 5.48 9.85 7.49
N LEU A 249 5.22 8.54 7.57
CA LEU A 249 6.29 7.54 7.61
C LEU A 249 7.03 7.43 6.27
N GLY A 250 6.42 7.90 5.19
CA GLY A 250 6.98 7.87 3.84
C GLY A 250 6.40 6.77 2.96
N ASN A 251 7.03 6.48 1.83
CA ASN A 251 6.61 5.49 0.84
C ASN A 251 7.22 4.09 1.11
N GLY A 252 7.83 3.90 2.28
CA GLY A 252 8.40 2.63 2.71
C GLY A 252 9.86 2.45 2.34
N GLU A 253 10.50 3.39 1.64
CA GLU A 253 11.86 3.23 1.13
C GLU A 253 12.88 2.92 2.25
N ARG A 254 12.74 3.56 3.42
CA ARG A 254 13.59 3.28 4.58
C ARG A 254 13.54 1.80 5.01
N LEU A 255 12.34 1.20 5.03
CA LEU A 255 12.16 -0.22 5.33
C LEU A 255 12.74 -1.10 4.21
N VAL A 256 12.49 -0.73 2.95
CA VAL A 256 13.00 -1.47 1.78
C VAL A 256 14.53 -1.52 1.79
N GLN A 257 15.19 -0.40 2.05
CA GLN A 257 16.65 -0.32 2.13
C GLN A 257 17.19 -1.19 3.27
N TRP A 258 16.57 -1.12 4.45
CA TRP A 258 16.96 -1.95 5.59
C TRP A 258 16.77 -3.46 5.29
N ILE A 259 15.62 -3.86 4.74
CA ILE A 259 15.31 -5.27 4.43
C ILE A 259 16.32 -5.81 3.43
N ARG A 260 16.69 -5.05 2.41
CA ARG A 260 17.68 -5.49 1.41
C ARG A 260 19.07 -5.65 1.98
N GLU A 261 19.48 -4.75 2.86
CA GLU A 261 20.77 -4.86 3.53
C GLU A 261 20.84 -6.13 4.39
N LYS A 262 19.78 -6.42 5.15
CA LYS A 262 19.76 -7.53 6.12
C LYS A 262 19.35 -8.87 5.52
N TYR A 263 18.51 -8.86 4.50
CA TYR A 263 17.96 -10.02 3.83
C TYR A 263 18.17 -9.91 2.31
N PRO A 264 19.42 -10.04 1.82
CA PRO A 264 19.75 -9.85 0.41
C PRO A 264 19.11 -10.89 -0.53
N LYS A 265 18.52 -11.97 0.03
CA LYS A 265 17.78 -13.00 -0.70
C LYS A 265 16.27 -12.79 -0.68
N ALA A 266 15.77 -11.80 0.08
CA ALA A 266 14.35 -11.53 0.15
C ALA A 266 13.81 -11.13 -1.25
N PRO A 267 12.58 -11.52 -1.59
CA PRO A 267 11.93 -11.02 -2.79
C PRO A 267 11.80 -9.49 -2.75
N PRO A 268 11.62 -8.83 -3.92
CA PRO A 268 11.30 -7.41 -3.96
C PRO A 268 10.13 -7.05 -3.05
N VAL A 269 10.24 -5.92 -2.35
CA VAL A 269 9.17 -5.42 -1.46
C VAL A 269 8.26 -4.49 -2.25
N LEU A 270 6.97 -4.77 -2.23
CA LEU A 270 5.90 -3.87 -2.63
C LEU A 270 5.31 -3.24 -1.38
N TYR A 271 5.57 -1.94 -1.19
CA TYR A 271 4.97 -1.17 -0.11
C TYR A 271 3.75 -0.41 -0.63
N GLU A 272 2.59 -0.73 -0.10
CA GLU A 272 1.35 0.01 -0.32
C GLU A 272 0.91 0.68 0.98
N LYS A 273 0.06 1.70 0.89
CA LYS A 273 -0.58 2.25 2.08
C LYS A 273 -1.96 2.82 1.82
N HIS A 274 -2.75 2.85 2.89
CA HIS A 274 -4.05 3.49 2.91
C HIS A 274 -4.14 4.36 4.16
N VAL A 275 -4.41 5.65 3.97
CA VAL A 275 -4.42 6.61 5.08
C VAL A 275 -5.61 7.55 5.00
N GLY A 276 -5.90 8.27 6.08
CA GLY A 276 -6.78 9.44 6.00
C GLY A 276 -6.57 10.42 7.13
N SER A 277 -7.13 11.62 6.97
CA SER A 277 -6.94 12.70 7.94
C SER A 277 -7.58 12.37 9.28
N ALA A 278 -6.78 12.29 10.36
CA ALA A 278 -7.23 12.03 11.74
C ALA A 278 -8.11 10.77 11.93
N VAL A 279 -7.74 9.67 11.27
CA VAL A 279 -8.46 8.38 11.34
C VAL A 279 -7.94 7.55 12.52
N GLU A 280 -8.82 7.19 13.45
CA GLU A 280 -8.46 6.36 14.61
C GLU A 280 -8.64 4.85 14.30
N PHE A 281 -8.39 3.98 15.29
CA PHE A 281 -8.44 2.53 15.12
C PHE A 281 -9.83 2.01 14.70
N ASP A 282 -10.91 2.59 15.21
CA ASP A 282 -12.29 2.21 14.88
C ASP A 282 -12.60 2.33 13.37
N TYR A 283 -12.16 3.41 12.74
CA TYR A 283 -12.37 3.67 11.32
C TYR A 283 -11.39 2.89 10.44
N THR A 284 -10.18 2.65 10.96
CA THR A 284 -9.18 1.82 10.29
C THR A 284 -9.67 0.38 10.16
N ARG A 285 -10.50 -0.11 11.10
CA ARG A 285 -11.10 -1.45 11.07
C ARG A 285 -11.81 -1.73 9.75
N GLY A 286 -12.61 -0.77 9.27
CA GLY A 286 -13.35 -0.95 8.02
C GLY A 286 -12.45 -1.06 6.80
N TRP A 287 -11.41 -0.25 6.74
CA TRP A 287 -10.40 -0.33 5.69
C TRP A 287 -9.59 -1.62 5.75
N MET A 288 -9.27 -2.12 6.96
CA MET A 288 -8.62 -3.42 7.09
C MET A 288 -9.46 -4.53 6.45
N ARG A 289 -10.78 -4.47 6.62
CA ARG A 289 -11.71 -5.43 6.05
C ARG A 289 -11.87 -5.36 4.54
N GLN A 290 -12.19 -4.18 4.02
CA GLN A 290 -12.60 -4.03 2.63
C GLN A 290 -11.41 -3.87 1.68
N HIS A 291 -10.29 -3.38 2.19
CA HIS A 291 -9.14 -3.01 1.37
C HIS A 291 -7.89 -3.83 1.71
N VAL A 292 -7.50 -3.95 2.98
CA VAL A 292 -6.26 -4.65 3.34
C VAL A 292 -6.35 -6.15 3.09
N LEU A 293 -7.47 -6.79 3.47
CA LEU A 293 -7.64 -8.24 3.27
C LEU A 293 -7.51 -8.66 1.80
N SER A 294 -8.11 -7.92 0.87
CA SER A 294 -8.06 -8.24 -0.56
C SER A 294 -6.66 -8.05 -1.17
N LYS A 295 -5.80 -7.23 -0.55
CA LYS A 295 -4.40 -7.07 -0.96
C LYS A 295 -3.50 -8.21 -0.51
N GLN A 296 -3.94 -8.96 0.51
CA GLN A 296 -3.24 -10.11 1.07
C GLN A 296 -1.79 -9.78 1.44
N PRO A 297 -1.56 -8.79 2.33
CA PRO A 297 -0.21 -8.39 2.71
C PRO A 297 0.49 -9.48 3.53
N ASP A 298 1.82 -9.51 3.46
CA ASP A 298 2.64 -10.33 4.35
C ASP A 298 2.86 -9.63 5.71
N LEU A 299 2.89 -8.30 5.70
CA LEU A 299 3.02 -7.45 6.88
C LEU A 299 2.07 -6.25 6.80
N VAL A 300 1.40 -5.95 7.92
CA VAL A 300 0.65 -4.70 8.14
C VAL A 300 1.37 -3.84 9.16
N ILE A 301 1.53 -2.56 8.87
CA ILE A 301 2.03 -1.55 9.82
C ILE A 301 0.87 -0.61 10.17
N LEU A 302 0.36 -0.73 11.38
CA LEU A 302 -0.68 0.12 11.93
C LEU A 302 -0.06 1.25 12.75
N TYR A 303 -0.18 2.48 12.26
CA TYR A 303 0.37 3.67 12.92
C TYR A 303 -0.66 4.79 13.06
N SER A 304 -1.50 4.68 14.08
CA SER A 304 -2.52 5.69 14.34
C SER A 304 -2.82 5.88 15.82
N GLY A 305 -3.66 6.89 16.10
CA GLY A 305 -4.22 7.12 17.42
C GLY A 305 -5.52 6.35 17.63
N GLY A 306 -6.12 6.56 18.80
CA GLY A 306 -7.37 5.93 19.22
C GLY A 306 -7.24 5.42 20.65
N ASN A 307 -8.12 4.50 21.03
CA ASN A 307 -8.11 3.85 22.35
C ASN A 307 -7.96 2.32 22.22
N ALA A 308 -7.63 1.66 23.32
CA ALA A 308 -7.40 0.22 23.38
C ALA A 308 -8.64 -0.60 22.98
N GLY A 309 -9.85 -0.13 23.31
CA GLY A 309 -11.10 -0.82 23.00
C GLY A 309 -11.37 -0.91 21.49
N ASP A 310 -11.10 0.17 20.76
CA ASP A 310 -11.27 0.20 19.31
C ASP A 310 -10.16 -0.56 18.58
N LEU A 311 -8.93 -0.53 19.10
CA LEU A 311 -7.87 -1.41 18.63
C LEU A 311 -8.26 -2.88 18.81
N GLU A 312 -8.86 -3.25 19.95
CA GLU A 312 -9.28 -4.62 20.21
C GLU A 312 -10.34 -5.07 19.19
N LYS A 313 -11.35 -4.23 18.89
CA LYS A 313 -12.35 -4.54 17.86
C LYS A 313 -11.67 -4.74 16.50
N LEU A 314 -10.77 -3.84 16.11
CA LEU A 314 -10.02 -3.92 14.86
C LEU A 314 -9.22 -5.22 14.76
N LEU A 315 -8.39 -5.53 15.77
CA LEU A 315 -7.49 -6.67 15.74
C LEU A 315 -8.25 -7.99 15.81
N ARG A 316 -9.29 -8.08 16.64
CA ARG A 316 -10.17 -9.26 16.68
C ARG A 316 -10.76 -9.56 15.31
N ASP A 317 -11.23 -8.51 14.64
CA ASP A 317 -11.89 -8.61 13.35
C ASP A 317 -10.89 -9.02 12.24
N PHE A 318 -9.72 -8.36 12.19
CA PHE A 318 -8.69 -8.66 11.21
C PHE A 318 -8.04 -10.03 11.40
N ARG A 319 -7.70 -10.40 12.65
CA ARG A 319 -7.06 -11.68 13.00
C ARG A 319 -7.92 -12.91 12.75
N ALA A 320 -9.24 -12.73 12.60
CA ALA A 320 -10.13 -13.82 12.20
C ALA A 320 -10.03 -14.18 10.70
N TYR A 321 -9.31 -13.38 9.90
CA TYR A 321 -9.34 -13.47 8.45
C TYR A 321 -7.98 -13.36 7.77
N SER A 322 -6.97 -12.84 8.45
CA SER A 322 -5.63 -12.70 7.92
C SER A 322 -4.60 -13.44 8.75
N THR A 323 -3.63 -14.04 8.06
CA THR A 323 -2.41 -14.62 8.60
C THR A 323 -1.29 -13.59 8.76
N ALA A 324 -1.40 -12.44 8.07
CA ALA A 324 -0.38 -11.40 8.00
C ALA A 324 0.16 -11.04 9.37
N ASP A 325 1.46 -10.79 9.46
CA ASP A 325 2.00 -10.18 10.67
C ASP A 325 1.58 -8.72 10.78
N VAL A 326 1.48 -8.24 12.01
CA VAL A 326 0.98 -6.90 12.29
C VAL A 326 1.93 -6.24 13.27
N ILE A 327 2.44 -5.08 12.88
CA ILE A 327 3.12 -4.14 13.76
C ILE A 327 2.10 -3.09 14.20
N VAL A 328 1.97 -2.88 15.51
CA VAL A 328 1.29 -1.72 16.09
C VAL A 328 2.35 -0.85 16.75
N ALA A 329 2.41 0.41 16.37
CA ALA A 329 3.39 1.34 16.93
C ALA A 329 2.70 2.49 17.70
N SER A 330 3.24 2.85 18.88
CA SER A 330 2.73 4.00 19.64
C SER A 330 2.97 5.31 18.90
N LEU A 331 2.01 6.23 18.92
CA LEU A 331 2.24 7.54 18.32
C LEU A 331 3.34 8.31 19.07
N HIS A 332 4.11 9.05 18.29
CA HIS A 332 5.17 9.90 18.78
C HIS A 332 4.66 11.05 19.67
N LEU A 333 5.59 11.80 20.28
CA LEU A 333 5.27 13.01 21.06
C LEU A 333 4.78 14.13 20.13
N ARG A 334 4.00 15.09 20.60
CA ARG A 334 3.51 16.24 19.82
C ARG A 334 3.79 17.53 20.58
N GLU A 335 3.62 18.68 19.94
CA GLU A 335 3.77 19.98 20.62
C GLU A 335 2.88 20.08 21.87
N ARG A 336 1.66 19.53 21.80
CA ARG A 336 0.73 19.47 22.95
C ARG A 336 1.22 18.63 24.15
N ASP A 337 2.23 17.78 23.94
CA ASP A 337 2.86 17.03 25.04
C ASP A 337 3.87 17.91 25.82
N GLU A 338 4.17 19.13 25.33
CA GLU A 338 4.98 20.21 25.91
C GLU A 338 6.44 19.86 26.21
N VAL A 339 6.69 18.86 27.06
CA VAL A 339 8.01 18.48 27.56
C VAL A 339 8.24 16.98 27.51
N VAL A 340 9.50 16.58 27.26
CA VAL A 340 9.91 15.17 27.29
C VAL A 340 10.12 14.73 28.75
N SER A 341 9.07 14.25 29.41
CA SER A 341 9.07 13.82 30.81
C SER A 341 8.65 12.36 30.95
N ASP A 342 8.91 11.74 32.10
CA ASP A 342 8.50 10.35 32.32
C ASP A 342 6.98 10.19 32.29
N ALA A 343 6.22 11.22 32.68
CA ALA A 343 4.77 11.21 32.55
C ALA A 343 4.32 11.22 31.09
N THR A 344 4.96 12.02 30.24
CA THR A 344 4.52 12.15 28.83
C THR A 344 4.92 10.92 28.01
N ILE A 345 6.10 10.34 28.21
CA ILE A 345 6.52 9.15 27.46
C ILE A 345 5.86 7.85 27.93
N ASN A 346 5.41 7.78 29.19
CA ASN A 346 4.72 6.63 29.78
C ASN A 346 3.22 6.90 29.95
N ALA A 347 2.60 7.63 29.03
CA ALA A 347 1.19 7.94 29.13
C ALA A 347 0.36 6.63 29.16
N PRO A 348 -0.48 6.39 30.19
CA PRO A 348 -1.08 5.08 30.46
C PRO A 348 -1.88 4.48 29.30
N GLU A 349 -2.49 5.32 28.46
CA GLU A 349 -3.25 4.88 27.30
C GLU A 349 -2.42 4.02 26.34
N TRP A 350 -1.11 4.24 26.25
CA TRP A 350 -0.22 3.46 25.38
C TRP A 350 0.12 2.10 25.96
N ASP A 351 0.12 1.96 27.29
CA ASP A 351 0.29 0.64 27.93
C ASP A 351 -0.98 -0.21 27.72
N GLU A 352 -2.18 0.40 27.80
CA GLU A 352 -3.44 -0.30 27.46
C GLU A 352 -3.49 -0.75 25.99
N ILE A 353 -3.08 0.13 25.07
CA ILE A 353 -2.98 -0.18 23.63
C ILE A 353 -1.95 -1.29 23.38
N ARG A 354 -0.79 -1.24 24.05
CA ARG A 354 0.23 -2.27 23.99
C ARG A 354 -0.32 -3.62 24.44
N ASP A 355 -1.00 -3.66 25.57
CA ASP A 355 -1.58 -4.90 26.11
C ASP A 355 -2.55 -5.55 25.12
N VAL A 356 -3.37 -4.74 24.45
CA VAL A 356 -4.25 -5.21 23.37
C VAL A 356 -3.45 -5.72 22.17
N ALA A 357 -2.43 -4.99 21.71
CA ALA A 357 -1.59 -5.44 20.59
C ALA A 357 -0.96 -6.82 20.88
N LEU A 358 -0.38 -6.98 22.08
CA LEU A 358 0.25 -8.22 22.52
C LEU A 358 -0.77 -9.36 22.71
N LYS A 359 -1.96 -9.07 23.25
CA LYS A 359 -3.07 -10.04 23.38
C LYS A 359 -3.44 -10.69 22.05
N TYR A 360 -3.35 -9.94 20.95
CA TYR A 360 -3.67 -10.41 19.59
C TYR A 360 -2.43 -10.83 18.78
N GLY A 361 -1.31 -11.08 19.45
CA GLY A 361 -0.06 -11.55 18.83
C GLY A 361 0.48 -10.58 17.78
N CYS A 362 0.33 -9.27 18.00
CA CYS A 362 0.93 -8.24 17.18
C CYS A 362 2.27 -7.82 17.77
N GLU A 363 3.19 -7.40 16.91
CA GLU A 363 4.45 -6.83 17.34
C GLU A 363 4.23 -5.38 17.79
N TRP A 364 4.71 -5.06 18.99
CA TRP A 364 4.61 -3.71 19.55
C TRP A 364 5.91 -2.95 19.36
N VAL A 365 5.83 -1.78 18.71
CA VAL A 365 6.96 -0.86 18.57
C VAL A 365 6.69 0.40 19.38
N ASP A 366 7.43 0.59 20.48
CA ASP A 366 7.21 1.72 21.39
C ASP A 366 7.89 3.01 20.90
N SER A 367 7.40 3.52 19.77
CA SER A 367 7.97 4.70 19.15
C SER A 367 7.89 5.94 20.03
N ARG A 368 6.87 6.07 20.91
CA ARG A 368 6.76 7.18 21.86
C ARG A 368 7.91 7.22 22.85
N ARG A 369 8.16 6.10 23.56
CA ARG A 369 9.27 6.02 24.54
C ARG A 369 10.62 6.17 23.85
N GLU A 370 10.78 5.59 22.67
CA GLU A 370 12.04 5.66 21.92
C GLU A 370 12.33 7.05 21.34
N TRP A 371 11.30 7.78 20.92
CA TRP A 371 11.46 9.19 20.56
C TRP A 371 11.90 10.02 21.76
N GLY A 372 11.25 9.84 22.90
CA GLY A 372 11.61 10.55 24.12
C GLY A 372 13.05 10.26 24.58
N ALA A 373 13.47 8.99 24.51
CA ALA A 373 14.84 8.61 24.80
C ALA A 373 15.84 9.27 23.84
N TYR A 374 15.55 9.24 22.54
CA TYR A 374 16.38 9.85 21.51
C TYR A 374 16.51 11.37 21.67
N LEU A 375 15.41 12.07 21.99
CA LEU A 375 15.41 13.51 22.28
C LEU A 375 16.27 13.85 23.52
N ARG A 376 16.14 13.06 24.60
CA ARG A 376 16.93 13.23 25.83
C ARG A 376 18.43 13.01 25.58
N GLU A 377 18.77 11.96 24.85
CA GLU A 377 20.15 11.63 24.49
C GLU A 377 20.84 12.79 23.75
N HIS A 378 20.10 13.52 22.92
CA HIS A 378 20.63 14.62 22.11
C HIS A 378 20.39 16.01 22.71
N GLY A 379 19.73 16.10 23.88
CA GLY A 379 19.38 17.36 24.52
C GLY A 379 18.46 18.26 23.69
N GLN A 380 17.54 17.66 22.93
CA GLN A 380 16.65 18.36 21.98
C GLN A 380 15.20 18.41 22.48
N SER A 381 14.45 19.40 22.00
CA SER A 381 13.01 19.53 22.25
C SER A 381 12.18 18.72 21.25
N ILE A 382 10.87 18.58 21.51
CA ILE A 382 9.96 17.79 20.67
C ILE A 382 9.92 18.33 19.23
N GLU A 383 9.98 19.66 19.07
CA GLU A 383 9.91 20.36 17.79
C GLU A 383 11.04 19.96 16.83
N TRP A 384 12.17 19.46 17.34
CA TRP A 384 13.29 19.03 16.51
C TRP A 384 12.92 17.88 15.57
N LEU A 385 11.95 17.06 15.96
CA LEU A 385 11.48 15.90 15.19
C LEU A 385 10.10 16.12 14.57
N LEU A 386 9.55 17.32 14.70
CA LEU A 386 8.27 17.72 14.14
C LEU A 386 8.47 18.68 12.96
N LYS A 387 7.54 18.65 12.00
CA LYS A 387 7.44 19.67 10.95
C LYS A 387 6.35 20.72 11.24
N ASP A 388 5.36 20.32 12.02
CA ASP A 388 4.27 21.15 12.53
C ASP A 388 3.87 20.65 13.93
N ALA A 389 2.86 21.25 14.56
CA ALA A 389 2.45 20.92 15.93
C ALA A 389 2.12 19.43 16.18
N VAL A 390 1.88 18.66 15.12
CA VAL A 390 1.32 17.30 15.17
C VAL A 390 2.15 16.28 14.40
N HIS A 391 2.67 16.64 13.23
CA HIS A 391 3.29 15.69 12.31
C HIS A 391 4.81 15.67 12.43
N GLN A 392 5.37 14.47 12.33
CA GLN A 392 6.80 14.25 12.28
C GLN A 392 7.44 14.90 11.04
N SER A 393 8.66 15.41 11.21
CA SER A 393 9.55 15.79 10.11
C SER A 393 10.17 14.54 9.46
N ASP A 394 10.95 14.71 8.39
CA ASP A 394 11.73 13.61 7.82
C ASP A 394 12.65 12.93 8.83
N HIS A 395 13.25 13.73 9.72
CA HIS A 395 14.07 13.21 10.81
C HIS A 395 13.23 12.43 11.80
N GLY A 396 12.09 12.98 12.22
CA GLY A 396 11.17 12.29 13.11
C GLY A 396 10.67 10.96 12.54
N ALA A 397 10.30 10.97 11.26
CA ALA A 397 9.87 9.80 10.52
C ALA A 397 10.99 8.77 10.37
N LEU A 398 12.24 9.19 10.17
CA LEU A 398 13.40 8.31 10.16
C LEU A 398 13.53 7.55 11.48
N VAL A 399 13.46 8.26 12.61
CA VAL A 399 13.59 7.66 13.94
C VAL A 399 12.50 6.61 14.16
N ILE A 400 11.25 6.88 13.78
CA ILE A 400 10.14 5.92 13.88
C ILE A 400 10.37 4.70 12.97
N ASN A 401 10.76 4.91 11.72
CA ASN A 401 11.04 3.81 10.79
C ASN A 401 12.18 2.92 11.28
N GLU A 402 13.22 3.51 11.88
CA GLU A 402 14.32 2.76 12.48
C GLU A 402 13.89 1.95 13.70
N ASN A 403 12.97 2.49 14.51
CA ASN A 403 12.36 1.72 15.60
C ASN A 403 11.64 0.50 15.03
N ILE A 404 10.87 0.66 13.95
CA ILE A 404 10.20 -0.46 13.26
C ILE A 404 11.24 -1.46 12.72
N CYS A 405 12.28 -0.97 12.04
CA CYS A 405 13.31 -1.82 11.44
C CYS A 405 14.07 -2.67 12.47
N ARG A 406 14.32 -2.16 13.67
CA ARG A 406 14.95 -2.92 14.76
C ARG A 406 14.18 -4.19 15.12
N HIS A 407 12.85 -4.19 14.95
CA HIS A 407 12.01 -5.36 15.21
C HIS A 407 11.99 -6.37 14.05
N LEU A 408 12.52 -6.03 12.87
CA LEU A 408 12.53 -6.92 11.70
C LEU A 408 13.68 -7.95 11.78
N VAL A 409 13.85 -8.60 12.93
CA VAL A 409 14.92 -9.58 13.20
C VAL A 409 14.33 -10.92 13.66
N PRO A 410 14.97 -12.08 13.36
CA PRO A 410 14.55 -13.34 13.93
C PRO A 410 14.69 -13.31 15.46
N ASN A 411 13.64 -13.73 16.15
CA ASN A 411 13.67 -13.90 17.60
C ASN A 411 14.04 -15.35 17.96
N GLU A 412 14.83 -15.54 19.03
CA GLU A 412 15.22 -16.88 19.50
C GLU A 412 14.03 -17.68 20.08
N ALA A 413 13.02 -16.98 20.59
CA ALA A 413 11.82 -17.54 21.20
C ALA A 413 10.55 -16.92 20.57
N PRO A 414 10.27 -17.20 19.28
CA PRO A 414 9.11 -16.67 18.59
C PRO A 414 7.81 -17.06 19.28
N SER A 415 6.78 -16.19 19.24
CA SER A 415 5.50 -16.46 19.91
C SER A 415 4.64 -17.52 19.23
N TYR A 416 4.94 -17.84 17.97
CA TYR A 416 4.26 -18.88 17.19
C TYR A 416 5.18 -19.36 16.05
N ARG A 417 4.88 -20.53 15.47
CA ARG A 417 5.62 -21.02 14.29
C ARG A 417 4.95 -20.51 13.01
N PRO A 418 5.72 -20.11 11.98
CA PRO A 418 5.14 -19.70 10.69
C PRO A 418 4.12 -20.71 10.15
N GLU A 419 4.43 -22.01 10.29
CA GLU A 419 3.58 -23.13 9.84
C GLU A 419 2.24 -23.24 10.57
N ASP A 420 2.08 -22.60 11.74
CA ASP A 420 0.79 -22.55 12.43
C ASP A 420 -0.21 -21.66 11.67
N ARG A 421 0.28 -20.73 10.84
CA ARG A 421 -0.54 -19.78 10.08
C ARG A 421 -0.51 -20.02 8.58
N GLU A 422 0.63 -20.33 7.99
CA GLU A 422 0.75 -20.56 6.55
C GLU A 422 1.56 -21.81 6.25
N ARG A 423 1.04 -22.67 5.37
CA ARG A 423 1.67 -23.96 5.03
C ARG A 423 1.65 -24.17 3.53
N PHE A 424 2.79 -24.62 3.00
CA PHE A 424 2.86 -25.19 1.66
C PHE A 424 2.63 -26.70 1.74
N LEU A 425 1.52 -27.16 1.16
CA LEU A 425 1.18 -28.57 1.06
C LEU A 425 1.54 -29.07 -0.34
N LYS A 426 2.52 -29.95 -0.42
CA LYS A 426 2.85 -30.64 -1.67
C LYS A 426 1.75 -31.63 -2.02
N MET A 427 1.49 -31.78 -3.31
CA MET A 427 0.56 -32.80 -3.82
C MET A 427 1.27 -34.16 -3.92
N GLU A 428 1.65 -34.74 -2.78
CA GLU A 428 2.26 -36.08 -2.67
C GLU A 428 1.33 -37.00 -1.86
N ALA A 429 1.39 -38.31 -2.07
CA ALA A 429 0.56 -39.26 -1.34
C ALA A 429 0.91 -39.25 0.17
N ALA A 430 0.02 -38.69 1.00
CA ALA A 430 0.13 -38.75 2.46
C ALA A 430 -0.76 -39.86 3.04
N ALA A 431 -0.52 -40.22 4.30
CA ALA A 431 -1.35 -41.21 5.01
C ALA A 431 -2.78 -40.68 5.21
N GLU A 432 -3.76 -41.54 4.96
CA GLU A 432 -5.20 -41.23 5.01
C GLU A 432 -5.61 -40.57 6.35
N GLY A 433 -6.30 -39.43 6.27
CA GLY A 433 -6.85 -38.72 7.44
C GLY A 433 -6.01 -37.58 8.01
N GLN A 434 -4.85 -37.25 7.43
CA GLN A 434 -4.01 -36.12 7.83
C GLN A 434 -4.17 -34.89 6.92
N GLU A 435 -3.79 -33.70 7.40
CA GLU A 435 -3.63 -32.52 6.53
C GLU A 435 -2.59 -32.83 5.46
N GLY A 436 -2.85 -32.45 4.20
CA GLY A 436 -1.96 -32.83 3.09
C GLY A 436 -2.25 -34.21 2.49
N THR A 437 -3.29 -34.93 2.93
CA THR A 437 -3.67 -36.22 2.29
C THR A 437 -4.12 -35.98 0.87
N VAL A 438 -3.33 -36.48 -0.10
CA VAL A 438 -3.70 -36.51 -1.51
C VAL A 438 -4.10 -37.91 -1.94
N ALA A 439 -5.37 -38.08 -2.29
CA ALA A 439 -5.85 -39.24 -3.02
C ALA A 439 -5.97 -38.89 -4.50
N SER A 440 -5.36 -39.72 -5.35
CA SER A 440 -5.61 -39.69 -6.79
C SER A 440 -6.44 -40.91 -7.15
N GLU A 441 -7.75 -40.72 -7.26
CA GLU A 441 -8.67 -41.71 -7.78
C GLU A 441 -9.47 -41.11 -8.92
N GLY A 442 -9.65 -41.89 -10.00
CA GLY A 442 -10.55 -41.53 -11.10
C GLY A 442 -10.25 -40.20 -11.81
N GLY A 443 -8.98 -39.76 -11.90
CA GLY A 443 -8.63 -38.53 -12.62
C GLY A 443 -8.89 -37.24 -11.84
N SER A 444 -8.97 -37.32 -10.51
CA SER A 444 -9.09 -36.17 -9.61
C SER A 444 -7.99 -36.17 -8.54
N LEU A 445 -7.70 -35.00 -7.97
CA LEU A 445 -6.88 -34.82 -6.78
C LEU A 445 -7.79 -34.34 -5.65
N ALA A 446 -7.85 -35.09 -4.55
CA ALA A 446 -8.50 -34.66 -3.32
C ALA A 446 -7.44 -34.23 -2.30
N LEU A 447 -7.65 -33.11 -1.60
CA LEU A 447 -6.76 -32.59 -0.57
C LEU A 447 -7.56 -32.10 0.64
N ARG A 448 -7.22 -32.60 1.82
CA ARG A 448 -7.74 -32.06 3.08
C ARG A 448 -6.81 -30.97 3.64
N PHE A 449 -7.37 -29.81 3.97
CA PHE A 449 -6.63 -28.70 4.56
C PHE A 449 -7.40 -28.01 5.69
N ARG A 450 -6.69 -27.23 6.50
CA ARG A 450 -7.29 -26.35 7.51
C ARG A 450 -6.94 -24.89 7.21
N GLY A 451 -7.91 -23.99 7.31
CA GLY A 451 -7.71 -22.56 7.12
C GLY A 451 -8.94 -21.83 6.62
N ASN A 452 -8.77 -20.59 6.15
CA ASN A 452 -9.84 -19.80 5.53
C ASN A 452 -9.55 -19.42 4.06
N ARG A 453 -8.35 -19.74 3.56
CA ARG A 453 -7.91 -19.45 2.20
C ARG A 453 -6.97 -20.54 1.70
N ILE A 454 -7.03 -20.78 0.39
CA ILE A 454 -6.19 -21.72 -0.33
C ILE A 454 -5.78 -21.16 -1.71
N ASP A 455 -4.48 -21.20 -1.97
CA ASP A 455 -3.87 -20.80 -3.23
C ASP A 455 -3.28 -22.02 -3.93
N LEU A 456 -3.57 -22.21 -5.22
CA LEU A 456 -2.95 -23.21 -6.06
C LEU A 456 -1.63 -22.69 -6.62
N ILE A 457 -0.59 -23.52 -6.50
CA ILE A 457 0.73 -23.26 -7.07
C ILE A 457 0.97 -24.21 -8.23
N GLY A 458 1.31 -23.65 -9.39
CA GLY A 458 1.49 -24.41 -10.62
C GLY A 458 2.61 -23.88 -11.49
N ARG A 459 2.92 -24.63 -12.54
CA ARG A 459 3.88 -24.24 -13.58
C ARG A 459 3.18 -24.09 -14.91
N LYS A 460 3.44 -22.98 -15.61
CA LYS A 460 2.92 -22.73 -16.94
C LYS A 460 3.63 -23.58 -18.00
N SER A 461 2.89 -24.00 -19.02
CA SER A 461 3.41 -24.57 -20.27
C SER A 461 2.71 -23.97 -21.49
N ALA A 462 3.30 -24.10 -22.67
CA ALA A 462 2.74 -23.55 -23.91
C ALA A 462 1.43 -24.26 -24.32
N ASP A 463 1.33 -25.54 -23.99
CA ASP A 463 0.22 -26.46 -24.21
C ASP A 463 -0.66 -26.66 -22.96
N GLY A 464 -0.46 -25.86 -21.92
CA GLY A 464 -1.17 -25.99 -20.65
C GLY A 464 -2.68 -25.78 -20.83
N GLY A 465 -3.47 -26.67 -20.23
CA GLY A 465 -4.92 -26.62 -20.24
C GLY A 465 -5.50 -25.67 -19.19
N THR A 466 -6.82 -25.70 -19.02
CA THR A 466 -7.54 -24.92 -18.02
C THR A 466 -8.37 -25.85 -17.13
N LEU A 467 -8.12 -25.82 -15.82
CA LEU A 467 -8.94 -26.52 -14.83
C LEU A 467 -10.27 -25.79 -14.63
N GLY A 468 -11.32 -26.52 -14.23
CA GLY A 468 -12.63 -25.95 -13.91
C GLY A 468 -13.58 -25.79 -15.10
N THR A 469 -13.15 -26.07 -16.34
CA THR A 469 -14.00 -25.88 -17.54
C THR A 469 -14.85 -27.08 -17.90
N SER A 470 -14.31 -28.30 -17.78
CA SER A 470 -15.01 -29.56 -18.07
C SER A 470 -15.65 -30.19 -16.82
N SER A 471 -15.07 -29.91 -15.66
CA SER A 471 -15.55 -30.36 -14.35
C SER A 471 -15.13 -29.31 -13.32
N ALA A 472 -16.05 -28.98 -12.42
CA ALA A 472 -15.82 -27.93 -11.43
C ALA A 472 -14.75 -28.34 -10.41
N ILE A 473 -13.91 -27.39 -10.03
CA ILE A 473 -13.12 -27.48 -8.80
C ILE A 473 -14.12 -27.29 -7.64
N THR A 474 -14.02 -28.11 -6.60
CA THR A 474 -14.94 -28.04 -5.45
C THR A 474 -14.21 -27.91 -4.12
N ILE A 475 -14.85 -27.27 -3.15
CA ILE A 475 -14.47 -27.32 -1.74
C ILE A 475 -15.69 -27.80 -0.94
N ASP A 476 -15.49 -28.82 -0.10
CA ASP A 476 -16.56 -29.47 0.66
C ASP A 476 -17.73 -29.92 -0.23
N GLY A 477 -17.39 -30.43 -1.42
CA GLY A 477 -18.34 -30.85 -2.46
C GLY A 477 -19.07 -29.70 -3.18
N THR A 478 -18.82 -28.44 -2.81
CA THR A 478 -19.46 -27.27 -3.42
C THR A 478 -18.57 -26.66 -4.51
N PRO A 479 -19.08 -26.42 -5.74
CA PRO A 479 -18.34 -25.72 -6.79
C PRO A 479 -17.83 -24.33 -6.36
N LEU A 480 -16.63 -23.96 -6.80
CA LEU A 480 -16.02 -22.67 -6.43
C LEU A 480 -16.91 -21.46 -6.78
N ASP A 481 -17.69 -21.50 -7.87
CA ASP A 481 -18.60 -20.43 -8.29
C ASP A 481 -19.93 -20.40 -7.51
N GLU A 482 -20.17 -21.38 -6.64
CA GLU A 482 -21.33 -21.47 -5.73
C GLU A 482 -20.95 -21.26 -4.25
N LEU A 483 -19.66 -21.33 -3.90
CA LEU A 483 -19.18 -21.23 -2.52
C LEU A 483 -19.57 -19.91 -1.84
N PRO A 484 -20.13 -19.92 -0.61
CA PRO A 484 -20.60 -18.73 0.09
C PRO A 484 -19.45 -17.94 0.74
N ALA A 485 -18.45 -17.58 -0.05
CA ALA A 485 -17.25 -16.86 0.34
C ALA A 485 -17.18 -15.54 -0.43
N PHE A 486 -17.23 -14.41 0.28
CA PHE A 486 -17.44 -13.10 -0.33
C PHE A 486 -16.51 -12.04 0.25
N VAL A 487 -16.16 -11.07 -0.58
CA VAL A 487 -15.45 -9.84 -0.22
C VAL A 487 -16.21 -8.64 -0.73
N THR A 488 -15.97 -7.48 -0.12
CA THR A 488 -16.49 -6.20 -0.60
C THR A 488 -15.35 -5.32 -1.10
N THR A 489 -15.59 -4.52 -2.13
CA THR A 489 -14.68 -3.42 -2.49
C THR A 489 -14.76 -2.28 -1.46
N LEU A 490 -13.84 -1.31 -1.57
CA LEU A 490 -13.90 -0.08 -0.79
C LEU A 490 -15.20 0.67 -1.11
N ILE A 491 -15.81 1.29 -0.10
CA ILE A 491 -16.95 2.18 -0.28
C ILE A 491 -16.47 3.49 -0.91
N VAL A 492 -17.00 3.81 -2.09
CA VAL A 492 -16.61 4.98 -2.88
C VAL A 492 -17.72 6.03 -2.84
N PRO A 493 -17.42 7.28 -2.42
CA PRO A 493 -18.39 8.36 -2.50
C PRO A 493 -18.60 8.82 -3.95
N GLY A 494 -19.83 9.22 -4.27
CA GLY A 494 -20.17 9.82 -5.57
C GLY A 494 -19.41 11.12 -5.83
N ALA A 495 -19.00 11.34 -7.09
CA ALA A 495 -18.21 12.52 -7.49
C ALA A 495 -18.91 13.87 -7.26
N LYS A 496 -20.23 13.86 -7.14
CA LYS A 496 -21.08 15.03 -6.90
C LYS A 496 -21.51 15.18 -5.45
N ASN A 497 -21.06 14.29 -4.55
CA ASN A 497 -21.41 14.39 -3.16
C ASN A 497 -20.96 15.73 -2.58
N HIS A 498 -21.74 16.24 -1.63
CA HIS A 498 -21.44 17.44 -0.89
C HIS A 498 -20.03 17.38 -0.26
N ARG A 499 -19.37 18.53 -0.12
CA ARG A 499 -18.05 18.59 0.51
C ARG A 499 -18.23 19.07 1.94
N PRO A 500 -17.80 18.30 2.95
CA PRO A 500 -17.90 18.75 4.33
C PRO A 500 -17.05 19.98 4.58
N GLU A 501 -17.37 20.71 5.65
CA GLU A 501 -16.51 21.79 6.15
C GLU A 501 -15.13 21.27 6.57
N ARG A 502 -15.08 20.04 7.09
CA ARG A 502 -13.84 19.38 7.54
C ARG A 502 -13.71 17.96 6.98
N GLY A 503 -12.59 17.72 6.29
CA GLY A 503 -12.19 16.40 5.83
C GLY A 503 -12.53 16.07 4.39
N SER A 504 -12.46 14.78 4.10
CA SER A 504 -12.78 14.25 2.77
C SER A 504 -14.25 13.86 2.67
N THR A 505 -14.77 13.81 1.44
CA THR A 505 -16.11 13.27 1.16
C THR A 505 -16.23 11.81 1.61
N ALA A 506 -15.14 11.03 1.56
CA ALA A 506 -15.11 9.64 2.01
C ALA A 506 -15.22 9.51 3.54
N ASP A 507 -14.80 10.54 4.30
CA ASP A 507 -14.92 10.55 5.76
C ASP A 507 -16.37 10.55 6.25
N ARG A 508 -17.36 10.66 5.35
CA ARG A 508 -18.79 10.69 5.68
C ARG A 508 -19.54 9.44 5.22
N SER A 509 -18.85 8.48 4.62
CA SER A 509 -19.43 7.19 4.29
C SER A 509 -19.36 6.27 5.51
N PRO A 510 -20.11 5.16 5.53
CA PRO A 510 -19.68 4.04 6.36
C PRO A 510 -18.28 3.62 5.91
N HIS A 511 -17.43 3.27 6.87
CA HIS A 511 -16.08 2.75 6.61
C HIS A 511 -16.08 1.23 6.41
N LEU A 512 -17.18 0.57 6.76
CA LEU A 512 -17.41 -0.85 6.55
C LEU A 512 -18.89 -1.10 6.32
N ILE A 513 -19.16 -2.05 5.43
CA ILE A 513 -20.44 -2.76 5.35
C ILE A 513 -20.20 -4.20 5.78
N THR A 514 -21.11 -4.75 6.58
CA THR A 514 -21.05 -6.16 6.97
C THR A 514 -21.99 -6.96 6.09
N LEU A 515 -21.52 -8.14 5.65
CA LEU A 515 -22.36 -9.08 4.92
C LEU A 515 -23.21 -9.89 5.92
N GLY A 516 -24.46 -10.13 5.56
CA GLY A 516 -25.38 -10.93 6.38
C GLY A 516 -25.18 -12.44 6.18
N GLU A 517 -26.27 -13.19 6.24
CA GLU A 517 -26.21 -14.65 6.10
C GLU A 517 -25.60 -15.04 4.74
N PRO A 518 -24.49 -15.79 4.71
CA PRO A 518 -23.78 -16.07 3.46
C PRO A 518 -24.64 -16.76 2.39
N ALA A 519 -25.63 -17.56 2.80
CA ALA A 519 -26.57 -18.23 1.89
C ALA A 519 -27.51 -17.27 1.14
N LYS A 520 -27.68 -16.02 1.62
CA LYS A 520 -28.53 -15.00 1.00
C LYS A 520 -27.74 -14.05 0.12
N VAL A 521 -26.43 -13.93 0.33
CA VAL A 521 -25.57 -12.97 -0.37
C VAL A 521 -25.35 -13.40 -1.82
N VAL A 522 -25.51 -12.45 -2.75
CA VAL A 522 -25.16 -12.64 -4.15
C VAL A 522 -24.19 -11.56 -4.62
N PRO A 523 -23.26 -11.86 -5.55
CA PRO A 523 -22.38 -10.85 -6.12
C PRO A 523 -23.20 -9.77 -6.85
N GLN A 524 -23.04 -8.52 -6.44
CA GLN A 524 -23.74 -7.38 -7.04
C GLN A 524 -23.11 -6.05 -6.60
N SER A 525 -23.38 -4.99 -7.36
CA SER A 525 -23.06 -3.62 -6.95
C SER A 525 -24.14 -3.10 -6.00
N TRP A 526 -23.73 -2.30 -5.02
CA TRP A 526 -24.60 -1.70 -4.02
C TRP A 526 -24.41 -0.19 -3.96
N MET A 527 -25.46 0.52 -3.58
CA MET A 527 -25.47 1.96 -3.38
C MET A 527 -26.30 2.33 -2.15
N ILE A 528 -25.73 3.17 -1.30
CA ILE A 528 -26.47 4.01 -0.36
C ILE A 528 -26.75 5.33 -1.08
N ARG A 529 -28.01 5.78 -1.10
CA ARG A 529 -28.40 7.11 -1.57
C ARG A 529 -29.09 7.86 -0.43
N MET A 530 -28.51 8.99 -0.04
CA MET A 530 -29.07 9.86 0.98
C MET A 530 -30.33 10.55 0.44
N TYR A 531 -31.37 10.67 1.26
CA TYR A 531 -32.54 11.47 0.95
C TYR A 531 -32.85 12.44 2.09
N GLY A 532 -32.97 13.71 1.75
CA GLY A 532 -32.98 14.81 2.70
C GLY A 532 -31.64 15.00 3.44
N ASP A 533 -31.64 15.95 4.37
CA ASP A 533 -30.45 16.42 5.11
C ASP A 533 -30.44 15.93 6.57
N ALA A 534 -31.29 14.96 6.90
CA ALA A 534 -31.43 14.42 8.25
C ALA A 534 -30.67 13.09 8.45
N GLY A 535 -29.78 12.69 7.52
CA GLY A 535 -29.02 11.44 7.64
C GLY A 535 -29.78 10.17 7.23
N ALA A 536 -31.00 10.31 6.69
CA ALA A 536 -31.79 9.21 6.14
C ALA A 536 -31.30 8.77 4.76
N TYR A 537 -31.36 7.47 4.48
CA TYR A 537 -30.88 6.91 3.22
C TYR A 537 -31.66 5.67 2.78
N GLU A 538 -31.63 5.38 1.49
CA GLU A 538 -32.08 4.12 0.92
C GLU A 538 -30.88 3.27 0.51
N LEU A 539 -31.03 1.95 0.63
CA LEU A 539 -30.06 0.96 0.20
C LEU A 539 -30.55 0.28 -1.08
N ILE A 540 -29.72 0.23 -2.11
CA ILE A 540 -30.09 -0.26 -3.44
C ILE A 540 -29.02 -1.24 -3.94
N GLY A 541 -29.42 -2.45 -4.29
CA GLY A 541 -28.59 -3.45 -4.97
C GLY A 541 -28.89 -3.52 -6.47
N SER A 542 -27.88 -3.81 -7.30
CA SER A 542 -28.07 -3.93 -8.76
C SER A 542 -28.89 -5.16 -9.17
N VAL A 543 -28.97 -6.19 -8.31
CA VAL A 543 -29.80 -7.39 -8.49
C VAL A 543 -31.03 -7.34 -7.59
N THR A 544 -30.85 -6.99 -6.32
CA THR A 544 -31.95 -6.96 -5.33
C THR A 544 -32.90 -5.76 -5.52
N GLY A 545 -32.48 -4.70 -6.20
CA GLY A 545 -33.24 -3.45 -6.30
C GLY A 545 -33.22 -2.67 -4.98
N HIS A 546 -34.28 -1.92 -4.69
CA HIS A 546 -34.43 -1.20 -3.43
C HIS A 546 -34.56 -2.19 -2.25
N ASP A 547 -33.60 -2.16 -1.33
CA ASP A 547 -33.42 -3.16 -0.28
C ASP A 547 -33.52 -2.59 1.15
N GLY A 548 -34.15 -1.43 1.31
CA GLY A 548 -34.54 -0.90 2.61
C GLY A 548 -34.23 0.58 2.81
N TYR A 549 -34.77 1.12 3.90
CA TYR A 549 -34.52 2.47 4.39
C TYR A 549 -33.71 2.39 5.67
N GLY A 550 -32.72 3.26 5.82
CA GLY A 550 -31.89 3.37 7.01
C GLY A 550 -31.61 4.81 7.37
N HIS A 551 -30.87 4.96 8.47
CA HIS A 551 -30.39 6.23 8.98
C HIS A 551 -28.96 6.06 9.42
N ASN A 552 -28.06 7.00 9.11
CA ASN A 552 -26.66 6.95 9.58
C ASN A 552 -26.51 7.08 11.11
N GLY A 553 -27.63 7.23 11.82
CA GLY A 553 -27.76 7.26 13.27
C GLY A 553 -28.04 5.90 13.89
N GLU A 554 -28.42 4.90 13.09
CA GLU A 554 -28.99 3.63 13.53
C GLU A 554 -28.47 2.45 12.69
N ASN A 555 -28.42 1.27 13.30
CA ASN A 555 -28.00 0.06 12.59
C ASN A 555 -29.09 -0.35 11.61
N LEU A 556 -28.70 -0.62 10.36
CA LEU A 556 -29.60 -1.18 9.36
C LEU A 556 -29.27 -2.65 9.11
N THR A 557 -30.30 -3.48 9.01
CA THR A 557 -30.26 -4.76 8.29
C THR A 557 -31.16 -4.62 7.08
N SER A 558 -30.64 -4.94 5.89
CA SER A 558 -31.39 -4.81 4.65
C SER A 558 -32.58 -5.78 4.60
N ASN A 559 -33.60 -5.48 3.79
CA ASN A 559 -34.81 -6.31 3.68
C ASN A 559 -34.48 -7.74 3.21
N SER A 560 -33.51 -7.88 2.32
CA SER A 560 -33.00 -9.18 1.87
C SER A 560 -32.12 -9.88 2.91
N GLY A 561 -31.64 -9.15 3.92
CA GLY A 561 -30.68 -9.62 4.91
C GLY A 561 -29.27 -9.82 4.36
N GLN A 562 -28.97 -9.32 3.15
CA GLN A 562 -27.62 -9.44 2.56
C GLN A 562 -26.62 -8.45 3.15
N ILE A 563 -27.10 -7.27 3.56
CA ILE A 563 -26.27 -6.13 3.93
C ILE A 563 -26.65 -5.63 5.31
N LEU A 564 -25.64 -5.38 6.15
CA LEU A 564 -25.77 -4.70 7.42
C LEU A 564 -24.92 -3.43 7.38
N VAL A 565 -25.52 -2.31 7.76
CA VAL A 565 -24.85 -1.01 7.84
C VAL A 565 -24.76 -0.62 9.30
N PRO A 566 -23.60 -0.81 9.94
CA PRO A 566 -23.45 -0.53 11.36
C PRO A 566 -23.18 0.96 11.60
N THR A 567 -23.85 1.53 12.59
CA THR A 567 -23.80 2.96 12.93
C THR A 567 -22.41 3.41 13.36
N ASP A 568 -21.72 2.57 14.13
CA ASP A 568 -20.41 2.87 14.72
C ASP A 568 -19.31 3.06 13.67
N LEU A 569 -19.54 2.59 12.43
CA LEU A 569 -18.61 2.73 11.32
C LEU A 569 -18.97 3.87 10.38
N TRP A 570 -20.01 4.65 10.68
CA TRP A 570 -20.22 5.96 10.06
C TRP A 570 -19.29 6.98 10.69
N ARG A 571 -18.32 7.42 9.91
CA ARG A 571 -17.42 8.49 10.33
C ARG A 571 -18.07 9.85 10.06
N ARG A 572 -17.81 10.81 10.95
CA ARG A 572 -18.26 12.22 10.85
C ARG A 572 -19.69 12.36 10.32
N ARG A 573 -20.62 11.58 10.88
CA ARG A 573 -22.04 11.63 10.48
C ARG A 573 -22.68 12.99 10.85
N LEU A 574 -22.14 13.66 11.87
CA LEU A 574 -22.53 14.98 12.35
C LEU A 574 -21.40 16.00 12.13
N GLU A 575 -21.77 17.26 11.91
CA GLU A 575 -20.87 18.41 11.87
C GLU A 575 -20.31 18.70 13.28
N SER A 576 -19.43 19.70 13.39
CA SER A 576 -18.81 20.04 14.68
C SER A 576 -19.78 20.53 15.76
N ASP A 577 -21.00 20.91 15.38
CA ASP A 577 -22.07 21.26 16.33
C ASP A 577 -22.66 20.04 17.05
N GLY A 578 -22.43 18.83 16.54
CA GLY A 578 -22.99 17.59 17.09
C GLY A 578 -24.49 17.43 16.87
N GLU A 579 -25.09 18.23 15.98
CA GLU A 579 -26.54 18.23 15.72
C GLU A 579 -26.84 18.12 14.22
N THR A 580 -26.06 18.79 13.38
CA THR A 580 -26.29 18.84 11.93
C THR A 580 -25.65 17.64 11.24
N TYR A 581 -26.38 16.94 10.36
CA TYR A 581 -25.80 15.86 9.58
C TYR A 581 -24.89 16.38 8.47
N THR A 582 -23.75 15.71 8.27
CA THR A 582 -22.76 16.13 7.27
C THR A 582 -23.13 15.72 5.85
N ASN A 583 -23.93 14.67 5.70
CA ASN A 583 -24.44 14.19 4.42
C ASN A 583 -25.60 15.08 3.94
N ARG A 584 -25.75 15.22 2.62
CA ARG A 584 -26.84 15.99 1.99
C ARG A 584 -27.70 15.12 1.10
N ASP A 585 -28.91 15.59 0.82
CA ASP A 585 -29.80 14.99 -0.18
C ASP A 585 -29.07 14.69 -1.49
N GLY A 586 -29.17 13.45 -1.97
CA GLY A 586 -28.52 13.00 -3.20
C GLY A 586 -27.06 12.57 -3.09
N ASP A 587 -26.42 12.68 -1.92
CA ASP A 587 -25.12 12.05 -1.67
C ASP A 587 -25.23 10.53 -1.89
N THR A 588 -24.24 9.92 -2.54
CA THR A 588 -24.21 8.48 -2.85
C THR A 588 -22.93 7.81 -2.41
N PHE A 589 -23.01 6.56 -1.97
CA PHE A 589 -21.86 5.73 -1.60
C PHE A 589 -22.03 4.34 -2.21
N SER A 590 -21.08 3.91 -3.03
CA SER A 590 -21.20 2.66 -3.79
C SER A 590 -20.05 1.70 -3.50
N TRP A 591 -20.34 0.41 -3.54
CA TRP A 591 -19.35 -0.66 -3.42
C TRP A 591 -19.85 -1.88 -4.20
N GLU A 592 -18.99 -2.89 -4.29
CA GLU A 592 -19.30 -4.16 -4.96
C GLU A 592 -19.09 -5.31 -4.00
N VAL A 593 -19.91 -6.34 -4.13
CA VAL A 593 -19.73 -7.63 -3.48
C VAL A 593 -19.31 -8.64 -4.55
N HIS A 594 -18.18 -9.32 -4.32
CA HIS A 594 -17.67 -10.35 -5.20
C HIS A 594 -17.53 -11.66 -4.46
N ARG A 595 -17.68 -12.77 -5.19
CA ARG A 595 -17.27 -14.07 -4.67
C ARG A 595 -15.74 -14.11 -4.62
N ALA A 596 -15.19 -14.55 -3.50
CA ALA A 596 -13.76 -14.56 -3.22
C ALA A 596 -13.11 -15.87 -3.74
N THR A 597 -13.44 -16.25 -4.97
CA THR A 597 -13.09 -17.55 -5.55
C THR A 597 -12.69 -17.42 -7.01
N THR A 598 -11.78 -18.29 -7.45
CA THR A 598 -11.37 -18.41 -8.86
C THR A 598 -11.76 -19.78 -9.40
N PRO A 599 -12.92 -19.92 -10.10
CA PRO A 599 -13.45 -21.23 -10.47
C PRO A 599 -12.67 -21.94 -11.59
N THR A 600 -11.83 -21.21 -12.33
CA THR A 600 -11.03 -21.77 -13.42
C THR A 600 -9.57 -21.34 -13.31
N VAL A 601 -8.65 -22.25 -13.63
CA VAL A 601 -7.21 -21.98 -13.54
C VAL A 601 -6.52 -22.41 -14.82
N SER A 602 -5.95 -21.44 -15.54
CA SER A 602 -5.19 -21.71 -16.76
C SER A 602 -3.74 -22.04 -16.45
N PHE A 603 -3.20 -23.10 -17.05
CA PHE A 603 -1.79 -23.46 -17.05
C PHE A 603 -1.07 -22.99 -18.32
N GLN A 604 -1.77 -22.32 -19.23
CA GLN A 604 -1.18 -21.79 -20.45
C GLN A 604 -0.30 -20.56 -20.14
N GLY A 605 0.93 -20.55 -20.66
CA GLY A 605 1.85 -19.42 -20.51
C GLY A 605 3.28 -19.75 -20.91
N ARG A 606 4.24 -18.96 -20.42
CA ARG A 606 5.66 -19.19 -20.67
C ARG A 606 6.11 -20.47 -19.98
N ALA A 607 6.64 -21.42 -20.76
CA ALA A 607 7.09 -22.71 -20.24
C ALA A 607 8.06 -22.53 -19.05
N GLY A 608 7.76 -23.21 -17.95
CA GLY A 608 8.58 -23.19 -16.74
C GLY A 608 8.22 -22.12 -15.73
N GLU A 609 7.41 -21.13 -16.09
CA GLU A 609 7.02 -20.05 -15.19
C GLU A 609 6.13 -20.58 -14.04
N VAL A 610 6.57 -20.34 -12.80
CA VAL A 610 5.76 -20.64 -11.61
C VAL A 610 4.74 -19.53 -11.38
N PHE A 611 3.50 -19.92 -11.03
CA PHE A 611 2.42 -19.02 -10.71
C PHE A 611 1.67 -19.46 -9.46
N SER A 612 0.98 -18.50 -8.83
CA SER A 612 0.05 -18.70 -7.73
C SER A 612 -1.32 -18.11 -8.09
N VAL A 613 -2.40 -18.82 -7.79
CA VAL A 613 -3.79 -18.34 -7.94
C VAL A 613 -4.59 -18.72 -6.70
N THR A 614 -5.25 -17.74 -6.08
CA THR A 614 -6.21 -17.99 -5.00
C THR A 614 -7.43 -18.71 -5.55
N LEU A 615 -7.66 -19.96 -5.13
CA LEU A 615 -8.85 -20.73 -5.48
C LEU A 615 -10.05 -20.25 -4.67
N ALA A 616 -9.85 -20.04 -3.37
CA ALA A 616 -10.85 -19.51 -2.45
C ALA A 616 -10.19 -18.73 -1.31
N ASP A 617 -10.84 -17.67 -0.87
CA ASP A 617 -10.52 -16.83 0.28
C ASP A 617 -11.83 -16.57 1.08
N GLN A 618 -11.74 -16.14 2.33
CA GLN A 618 -12.88 -15.84 3.20
C GLN A 618 -13.79 -17.04 3.52
N LEU A 619 -13.26 -18.27 3.43
CA LEU A 619 -13.92 -19.46 3.93
C LEU A 619 -14.15 -19.36 5.46
N SER A 620 -15.00 -20.21 6.02
CA SER A 620 -15.03 -20.39 7.47
C SER A 620 -13.67 -20.92 7.92
N ASN A 621 -13.04 -20.34 8.94
CA ASN A 621 -11.76 -20.87 9.40
C ASN A 621 -11.95 -22.27 10.02
N GLY A 622 -11.47 -23.33 9.36
CA GLY A 622 -11.77 -24.70 9.74
C GLY A 622 -11.21 -25.75 8.79
N TRP A 623 -11.64 -27.01 8.95
CA TRP A 623 -11.28 -28.09 8.04
C TRP A 623 -12.11 -28.03 6.77
N HIS A 624 -11.44 -28.26 5.63
CA HIS A 624 -12.01 -28.27 4.30
C HIS A 624 -11.44 -29.42 3.46
N GLU A 625 -12.20 -29.83 2.45
CA GLU A 625 -11.79 -30.80 1.44
C GLU A 625 -11.84 -30.18 0.05
N LEU A 626 -10.66 -29.95 -0.55
CA LEU A 626 -10.50 -29.49 -1.93
C LEU A 626 -10.52 -30.70 -2.88
N THR A 627 -11.31 -30.64 -3.94
CA THR A 627 -11.23 -31.60 -5.06
C THR A 627 -10.94 -30.86 -6.37
N ILE A 628 -9.87 -31.28 -7.06
CA ILE A 628 -9.47 -30.75 -8.36
C ILE A 628 -9.59 -31.87 -9.41
N PRO A 629 -10.52 -31.77 -10.37
CA PRO A 629 -10.56 -32.70 -11.50
C PRO A 629 -9.43 -32.37 -12.48
N ILE A 630 -8.59 -33.37 -12.81
CA ILE A 630 -7.43 -33.23 -13.70
C ILE A 630 -7.54 -34.11 -14.96
N GLU A 631 -8.57 -34.93 -15.07
CA GLU A 631 -8.75 -35.83 -16.22
C GLU A 631 -8.80 -35.06 -17.55
N GLY A 632 -7.91 -35.43 -18.46
CA GLY A 632 -7.83 -34.82 -19.81
C GLY A 632 -7.26 -33.40 -19.84
N VAL A 633 -6.78 -32.85 -18.71
CA VAL A 633 -6.18 -31.50 -18.64
C VAL A 633 -4.66 -31.59 -18.50
N VAL A 634 -3.93 -30.89 -19.38
CA VAL A 634 -2.47 -30.74 -19.25
C VAL A 634 -2.18 -29.69 -18.17
N CYS A 635 -1.74 -30.13 -17.00
CA CYS A 635 -1.39 -29.24 -15.89
C CYS A 635 -0.20 -29.78 -15.08
N ASP A 636 0.61 -28.88 -14.54
CA ASP A 636 1.70 -29.17 -13.59
C ASP A 636 1.42 -28.43 -12.28
N ILE A 637 0.81 -29.12 -11.32
CA ILE A 637 0.47 -28.60 -9.98
C ILE A 637 1.62 -28.94 -9.03
N LEU A 638 2.24 -27.91 -8.46
CA LEU A 638 3.36 -28.06 -7.52
C LEU A 638 2.89 -28.30 -6.08
N GLY A 639 1.73 -27.74 -5.73
CA GLY A 639 1.21 -27.75 -4.37
C GLY A 639 0.11 -26.72 -4.17
N VAL A 640 -0.27 -26.52 -2.92
CA VAL A 640 -1.11 -25.40 -2.50
C VAL A 640 -0.49 -24.69 -1.30
N HIS A 641 -0.71 -23.38 -1.20
CA HIS A 641 -0.55 -22.64 0.04
C HIS A 641 -1.89 -22.56 0.76
N VAL A 642 -1.89 -22.89 2.05
CA VAL A 642 -3.07 -22.79 2.90
C VAL A 642 -2.81 -21.79 4.02
N PHE A 643 -3.84 -21.01 4.34
CA PHE A 643 -3.75 -19.87 5.25
C PHE A 643 -4.77 -20.06 6.37
N GLU A 644 -4.28 -20.16 7.61
CA GLU A 644 -5.05 -20.33 8.83
C GLU A 644 -4.88 -19.10 9.73
N PRO A 645 -5.85 -18.17 9.73
CA PRO A 645 -5.83 -17.04 10.64
C PRO A 645 -5.79 -17.51 12.10
N PRO A 646 -5.06 -16.80 12.99
CA PRO A 646 -4.84 -17.23 14.36
C PRO A 646 -6.12 -17.18 15.23
N LEU A 647 -7.17 -16.49 14.80
CA LEU A 647 -8.48 -16.57 15.43
C LEU A 647 -9.45 -17.37 14.55
N GLY A 648 -10.08 -18.38 15.15
CA GLY A 648 -11.24 -19.04 14.54
C GLY A 648 -12.43 -18.08 14.47
N ARG A 649 -13.23 -18.15 13.40
CA ARG A 649 -14.60 -17.63 13.46
C ARG A 649 -15.33 -18.45 14.54
N SER A 650 -15.72 -17.83 15.65
CA SER A 650 -16.92 -18.35 16.35
C SER A 650 -18.02 -18.34 15.30
N ALA A 651 -18.65 -19.49 15.04
CA ALA A 651 -19.77 -19.58 14.10
C ALA A 651 -20.76 -18.41 14.40
N PRO A 652 -21.23 -17.69 13.37
CA PRO A 652 -22.13 -16.56 13.57
C PRO A 652 -23.35 -16.90 14.42
#